data_AF-A0A8J3PZV9-F1
#
_entry.id   AF-A0A8J3PZV9-F1
#
_cell.length_a   1.000
_cell.length_b   1.000
_cell.length_c   1.000
_cell.angle_alpha   90.00
_cell.angle_beta   90.00
_cell.angle_gamma   90.00
#
_symmetry.space_group_name_H-M   'P 1'
#
loop_
_entity.id
_entity.type
_entity.pdbx_description
1 polymer ?
#
loop_
_entity_poly.entity_id
_entity_poly.type
_entity_poly.pdbx_seq_one_letter_code
_entity_poly.pdbx_strand_id
1 'polypeptide(L)'
;MRRRLIAIVVGALFCVFAPTGAAMAQVQAPQDGQVVLIGVPGLMWSDVNPDDTPNLWKLAGSSALGSLSVRTVGNITCPYDGWLTVSAGVRSAVGARCGMPPTPERQGEGAVVPEFNWLWDVRDQQNAGTLGQAVHDARQCTMAVGPGAALALADRQGKVDVYADTPAQVADWTRCRVVAIDAGDLITPYIENDKVTTAVEKLSPEARRAAVRAADAKLAPALLHLATSTVLVAGLSDHGPVPHLRAAMMFTPGPKGPQASFDLGSRSTHRDDMVILPDFTSTILAHVTDAPPATIVGTAMEAHAAGSGSVAEQADALKVGDVAGQTIRNNTGVFFTALAVLQVVFYITAFLLMRRRDGLRGVRIAAITLASIPVSTYLVNLFPWARAPLPTLTLFCAIVVAAVVLSAVALLGPWRRTLLGPPTVIAGVTAVVLLGDLLTGTTLQLNGMMGYTGVVGARYYGLGNIPFALLATAVLLVTTAVADRLVRSGRRTLAVGLVAGLGGFAMLLDGWPGVGSDFGGVIAFVPGIAVAALIVAGKRVSIVKLGAFCVAGGVLVMGIAYLDYLRPPADQTHLGRFVGQVFDGTFLPVISRKLGAMLHTLINPNLMPVVIAAFAFLVFALLRPGKASAGVLPLAFERAPTLRAGLLGALVSGVVGMLVNDSGAAVLSMALALAVPLVLSAGIRALEPDGEPGPVPAPRVEHDPAGQPA
;
A
#
# COMPACT_ATOMS: atom_id res chain seq x y z
N MET A 1 -38.99 -17.95 1.32
CA MET A 1 -38.64 -16.52 1.13
C MET A 1 -37.30 -16.11 1.79
N ARG A 2 -37.01 -16.44 3.06
CA ARG A 2 -35.75 -16.03 3.76
C ARG A 2 -34.41 -16.50 3.15
N ARG A 3 -34.36 -17.67 2.48
CA ARG A 3 -33.14 -18.13 1.77
C ARG A 3 -32.86 -17.33 0.49
N ARG A 4 -33.90 -16.78 -0.15
CA ARG A 4 -33.75 -15.90 -1.31
C ARG A 4 -33.27 -14.51 -0.90
N LEU A 5 -33.73 -13.97 0.23
CA LEU A 5 -33.25 -12.66 0.72
C LEU A 5 -31.75 -12.65 1.09
N ILE A 6 -31.21 -13.75 1.64
CA ILE A 6 -29.78 -13.86 2.02
C ILE A 6 -28.90 -14.12 0.80
N ALA A 7 -29.38 -14.90 -0.17
CA ALA A 7 -28.74 -15.00 -1.48
C ALA A 7 -28.81 -13.68 -2.26
N ILE A 8 -29.82 -12.85 -2.02
CA ILE A 8 -29.94 -11.50 -2.60
C ILE A 8 -29.06 -10.49 -1.86
N VAL A 9 -28.80 -10.60 -0.54
CA VAL A 9 -27.89 -9.67 0.16
C VAL A 9 -26.42 -10.06 -0.03
N VAL A 10 -26.08 -11.35 0.04
CA VAL A 10 -24.72 -11.84 -0.29
C VAL A 10 -24.47 -11.79 -1.80
N GLY A 11 -25.51 -12.01 -2.61
CA GLY A 11 -25.48 -11.81 -4.06
C GLY A 11 -25.49 -10.34 -4.47
N ALA A 12 -26.12 -9.42 -3.73
CA ALA A 12 -26.03 -7.98 -3.98
C ALA A 12 -24.65 -7.43 -3.59
N LEU A 13 -24.01 -7.97 -2.54
CA LEU A 13 -22.60 -7.68 -2.24
C LEU A 13 -21.64 -8.20 -3.33
N PHE A 14 -22.03 -9.24 -4.10
CA PHE A 14 -21.27 -9.73 -5.25
C PHE A 14 -21.66 -9.05 -6.58
N CYS A 15 -22.89 -8.57 -6.74
CA CYS A 15 -23.38 -7.91 -7.96
C CYS A 15 -23.11 -6.41 -8.02
N VAL A 16 -22.61 -5.79 -6.93
CA VAL A 16 -22.07 -4.42 -6.95
C VAL A 16 -20.63 -4.37 -7.50
N PHE A 17 -19.99 -5.52 -7.73
CA PHE A 17 -18.65 -5.62 -8.35
C PHE A 17 -18.71 -6.18 -9.77
N ALA A 18 -19.68 -5.76 -10.59
CA ALA A 18 -19.56 -5.92 -12.03
C ALA A 18 -18.50 -4.91 -12.52
N PRO A 19 -17.37 -5.33 -13.11
CA PRO A 19 -16.46 -4.40 -13.74
C PRO A 19 -17.21 -3.82 -14.94
N THR A 20 -17.65 -2.56 -14.83
CA THR A 20 -17.92 -1.76 -16.02
C THR A 20 -16.58 -1.48 -16.66
N GLY A 21 -16.05 -2.46 -17.40
CA GLY A 21 -14.99 -2.26 -18.36
C GLY A 21 -15.54 -1.41 -19.49
N ALA A 22 -15.74 -0.12 -19.24
CA ALA A 22 -15.74 0.84 -20.31
C ALA A 22 -14.35 0.74 -20.92
N ALA A 23 -14.27 0.30 -22.17
CA ALA A 23 -13.06 0.45 -22.96
C ALA A 23 -12.77 1.95 -23.02
N MET A 24 -11.91 2.42 -22.12
CA MET A 24 -11.55 3.82 -22.05
C MET A 24 -10.59 4.12 -23.19
N ALA A 25 -10.95 5.13 -23.98
CA ALA A 25 -10.05 5.69 -24.97
C ALA A 25 -8.85 6.29 -24.23
N GLN A 26 -7.73 5.58 -24.25
CA GLN A 26 -6.45 6.08 -23.80
C GLN A 26 -5.99 7.14 -24.80
N VAL A 27 -5.80 8.37 -24.34
CA VAL A 27 -5.18 9.41 -25.15
C VAL A 27 -3.70 9.41 -24.83
N GLN A 28 -2.93 8.71 -25.66
CA GLN A 28 -1.47 8.75 -25.61
C GLN A 28 -1.00 10.15 -26.01
N ALA A 29 -0.03 10.70 -25.30
CA ALA A 29 0.56 11.99 -25.64
C ALA A 29 1.16 11.92 -27.06
N PRO A 30 0.93 12.94 -27.92
CA PRO A 30 1.59 13.01 -29.22
C PRO A 30 3.11 12.97 -29.04
N GLN A 31 3.79 12.09 -29.78
CA GLN A 31 5.26 12.05 -29.77
C GLN A 31 5.90 13.26 -30.48
N ASP A 32 5.10 14.08 -31.16
CA ASP A 32 5.53 15.27 -31.88
C ASP A 32 5.10 16.55 -31.15
N GLY A 33 6.02 17.15 -30.39
CA GLY A 33 5.84 18.47 -29.80
C GLY A 33 6.86 18.81 -28.72
N GLN A 34 7.05 20.10 -28.45
CA GLN A 34 7.80 20.54 -27.28
C GLN A 34 7.12 20.08 -25.99
N VAL A 35 7.91 19.65 -25.02
CA VAL A 35 7.44 19.30 -23.67
C VAL A 35 8.02 20.28 -22.65
N VAL A 36 7.17 20.80 -21.77
CA VAL A 36 7.53 21.78 -20.74
C VAL A 36 7.16 21.27 -19.36
N LEU A 37 8.15 21.21 -18.47
CA LEU A 37 7.95 20.92 -17.05
C LEU A 37 7.92 22.21 -16.24
N ILE A 38 6.81 22.49 -15.57
CA ILE A 38 6.66 23.57 -14.61
C ILE A 38 6.70 22.97 -13.20
N GLY A 39 7.80 23.23 -12.50
CA GLY A 39 7.94 22.87 -11.10
C GLY A 39 7.51 24.01 -10.20
N VAL A 40 6.56 23.74 -9.30
CA VAL A 40 6.09 24.68 -8.28
C VAL A 40 6.25 24.04 -6.90
N PRO A 41 7.48 23.96 -6.36
CA PRO A 41 7.75 23.31 -5.08
C PRO A 41 6.76 23.75 -3.97
N GLY A 42 6.14 22.79 -3.31
CA GLY A 42 5.16 23.04 -2.25
C GLY A 42 3.71 23.21 -2.69
N LEU A 43 3.40 23.23 -4.00
CA LEU A 43 2.05 23.44 -4.51
C LEU A 43 1.09 22.30 -4.16
N MET A 44 -0.07 22.65 -3.62
CA MET A 44 -1.17 21.74 -3.32
C MET A 44 -2.43 22.11 -4.08
N TRP A 45 -3.37 21.18 -4.20
CA TRP A 45 -4.69 21.47 -4.76
C TRP A 45 -5.46 22.53 -3.98
N SER A 46 -5.22 22.68 -2.67
CA SER A 46 -5.77 23.78 -1.84
C SER A 46 -5.37 25.17 -2.31
N ASP A 47 -4.25 25.28 -3.02
CA ASP A 47 -3.70 26.54 -3.51
C ASP A 47 -4.23 26.89 -4.93
N VAL A 48 -4.84 25.93 -5.64
CA VAL A 48 -5.33 26.09 -7.02
C VAL A 48 -6.79 26.54 -7.02
N ASN A 49 -7.04 27.82 -7.32
CA ASN A 49 -8.37 28.43 -7.27
C ASN A 49 -8.44 29.67 -8.21
N PRO A 50 -9.64 30.10 -8.65
CA PRO A 50 -9.78 31.18 -9.63
C PRO A 50 -9.31 32.56 -9.13
N ASP A 51 -9.25 32.78 -7.82
CA ASP A 51 -8.96 34.10 -7.24
C ASP A 51 -7.46 34.30 -6.97
N ASP A 52 -6.79 33.30 -6.39
CA ASP A 52 -5.38 33.38 -6.01
C ASP A 52 -4.44 32.87 -7.11
N THR A 53 -4.89 31.94 -7.96
CA THR A 53 -4.06 31.30 -9.00
C THR A 53 -4.80 31.21 -10.35
N PRO A 54 -5.22 32.34 -10.92
CA PRO A 54 -6.02 32.34 -12.14
C PRO A 54 -5.32 31.67 -13.34
N ASN A 55 -3.99 31.72 -13.42
CA ASN A 55 -3.27 31.11 -14.54
C ASN A 55 -3.24 29.58 -14.41
N LEU A 56 -2.88 29.06 -13.23
CA LEU A 56 -2.92 27.62 -12.94
C LEU A 56 -4.35 27.07 -12.99
N TRP A 57 -5.34 27.83 -12.50
CA TRP A 57 -6.76 27.46 -12.57
C TRP A 57 -7.25 27.32 -14.02
N LYS A 58 -6.89 28.27 -14.88
CA LYS A 58 -7.22 28.19 -16.31
C LYS A 58 -6.54 26.99 -16.98
N LEU A 59 -5.28 26.72 -16.66
CA LEU A 59 -4.56 25.55 -17.16
C LEU A 59 -5.23 24.25 -16.70
N ALA A 60 -5.62 24.16 -15.43
CA ALA A 60 -6.33 23.01 -14.87
C ALA A 60 -7.62 22.71 -15.64
N GLY A 61 -8.36 23.73 -16.08
CA GLY A 61 -9.58 23.56 -16.92
C GLY A 61 -9.37 22.91 -18.27
N SER A 62 -8.12 22.74 -18.71
CA SER A 62 -7.77 22.06 -19.95
C SER A 62 -6.79 20.91 -19.75
N SER A 63 -6.52 20.51 -18.51
CA SER A 63 -5.51 19.49 -18.16
C SER A 63 -6.15 18.23 -17.60
N ALA A 64 -5.43 17.12 -17.66
CA ALA A 64 -5.68 16.01 -16.74
C ALA A 64 -5.12 16.37 -15.37
N LEU A 65 -5.86 16.08 -14.29
CA LEU A 65 -5.55 16.51 -12.93
C LEU A 65 -5.29 15.30 -12.03
N GLY A 66 -4.25 15.34 -11.20
CA GLY A 66 -3.93 14.23 -10.31
C GLY A 66 -3.18 14.64 -9.06
N SER A 67 -2.99 13.68 -8.18
CA SER A 67 -2.18 13.80 -6.97
C SER A 67 -0.74 13.36 -7.25
N LEU A 68 0.23 14.18 -6.88
CA LEU A 68 1.64 13.84 -6.91
C LEU A 68 2.11 13.40 -5.52
N SER A 69 2.54 12.14 -5.41
CA SER A 69 3.35 11.72 -4.27
C SER A 69 4.81 12.08 -4.52
N VAL A 70 5.33 13.01 -3.72
CA VAL A 70 6.70 13.52 -3.85
C VAL A 70 7.75 12.64 -3.18
N ARG A 71 7.37 11.48 -2.60
CA ARG A 71 8.26 10.63 -1.81
C ARG A 71 9.59 10.30 -2.51
N THR A 72 10.69 10.80 -1.94
CA THR A 72 12.07 10.44 -2.32
C THR A 72 12.68 9.42 -1.35
N VAL A 73 14.02 9.35 -1.27
CA VAL A 73 14.72 8.48 -0.31
C VAL A 73 14.39 8.89 1.13
N GLY A 74 14.41 10.21 1.39
CA GLY A 74 14.09 10.81 2.69
C GLY A 74 12.61 10.67 3.07
N ASN A 75 12.31 10.94 4.34
CA ASN A 75 10.91 10.98 4.82
C ASN A 75 10.19 12.29 4.48
N ILE A 76 10.96 13.33 4.18
CA ILE A 76 10.52 14.65 3.77
C ILE A 76 11.24 14.94 2.47
N THR A 77 10.53 15.48 1.49
CA THR A 77 11.13 15.83 0.20
C THR A 77 11.36 17.33 0.15
N CYS A 78 12.61 17.79 0.15
CA CYS A 78 12.93 19.20 -0.11
C CYS A 78 12.92 19.52 -1.61
N PRO A 79 12.92 20.81 -1.98
CA PRO A 79 13.03 21.24 -3.38
C PRO A 79 14.20 20.60 -4.13
N TYR A 80 15.38 20.52 -3.52
CA TYR A 80 16.54 19.85 -4.10
C TYR A 80 16.21 18.39 -4.45
N ASP A 81 15.75 17.59 -3.47
CA ASP A 81 15.41 16.18 -3.66
C ASP A 81 14.35 15.96 -4.76
N GLY A 82 13.35 16.85 -4.83
CA GLY A 82 12.29 16.82 -5.83
C GLY A 82 12.84 16.97 -7.25
N TRP A 83 13.59 18.04 -7.49
CA TRP A 83 14.23 18.32 -8.79
C TRP A 83 15.29 17.28 -9.15
N LEU A 84 16.08 16.82 -8.17
CA LEU A 84 17.09 15.78 -8.38
C LEU A 84 16.45 14.44 -8.75
N THR A 85 15.30 14.10 -8.17
CA THR A 85 14.54 12.89 -8.53
C THR A 85 14.05 12.95 -9.97
N VAL A 86 13.64 14.12 -10.46
CA VAL A 86 13.31 14.32 -11.88
C VAL A 86 14.56 14.18 -12.76
N SER A 87 15.69 14.77 -12.36
CA SER A 87 16.98 14.63 -13.07
C SER A 87 17.42 13.17 -13.20
N ALA A 88 17.24 12.39 -12.14
CA ALA A 88 17.72 11.02 -12.05
C ALA A 88 16.75 9.96 -12.61
N GLY A 89 15.45 10.27 -12.67
CA GLY A 89 14.41 9.28 -13.03
C GLY A 89 14.20 8.18 -12.00
N VAL A 90 14.77 8.34 -10.80
CA VAL A 90 14.65 7.44 -9.65
C VAL A 90 14.59 8.26 -8.37
N ARG A 91 14.04 7.69 -7.29
CA ARG A 91 13.99 8.37 -5.98
C ARG A 91 15.40 8.76 -5.55
N SER A 92 15.61 10.06 -5.37
CA SER A 92 16.92 10.64 -5.10
C SER A 92 16.87 11.59 -3.91
N ALA A 93 17.98 11.70 -3.17
CA ALA A 93 18.11 12.65 -2.09
C ALA A 93 19.53 13.19 -1.97
N VAL A 94 19.65 14.50 -1.76
CA VAL A 94 20.92 15.21 -1.57
C VAL A 94 21.51 15.00 -0.16
N GLY A 95 20.75 14.37 0.73
CA GLY A 95 21.17 14.09 2.11
C GLY A 95 21.07 15.33 2.99
N ALA A 96 22.19 15.75 3.60
CA ALA A 96 22.19 16.80 4.63
C ALA A 96 21.87 18.22 4.11
N ARG A 97 21.92 18.45 2.78
CA ARG A 97 21.67 19.73 2.11
C ARG A 97 20.20 19.89 1.67
N CYS A 98 19.26 19.42 2.49
CA CYS A 98 17.86 19.32 2.08
C CYS A 98 17.13 20.68 2.07
N GLY A 99 17.45 21.52 1.08
CA GLY A 99 16.93 22.88 0.87
C GLY A 99 16.69 23.18 -0.61
N MET A 100 17.12 24.36 -1.08
CA MET A 100 16.99 24.77 -2.48
C MET A 100 18.09 24.15 -3.36
N PRO A 101 17.82 23.90 -4.65
CA PRO A 101 18.86 23.66 -5.65
C PRO A 101 19.87 24.81 -5.69
N PRO A 102 21.16 24.55 -5.97
CA PRO A 102 22.17 25.61 -6.05
C PRO A 102 21.93 26.48 -7.28
N THR A 103 22.27 27.77 -7.17
CA THR A 103 22.23 28.70 -8.31
C THR A 103 23.25 28.26 -9.36
N PRO A 104 22.86 28.07 -10.64
CA PRO A 104 23.77 27.63 -11.68
C PRO A 104 24.68 28.77 -12.16
N GLU A 105 25.89 28.42 -12.61
CA GLU A 105 26.88 29.34 -13.16
C GLU A 105 26.67 29.52 -14.67
N ARG A 106 26.40 30.74 -15.13
CA ARG A 106 26.17 31.02 -16.55
C ARG A 106 27.42 30.73 -17.39
N GLN A 107 27.23 30.05 -18.52
CA GLN A 107 28.27 29.79 -19.51
C GLN A 107 27.71 30.02 -20.92
N GLY A 108 28.00 31.19 -21.50
CA GLY A 108 27.40 31.60 -22.77
C GLY A 108 25.88 31.74 -22.64
N GLU A 109 25.13 31.07 -23.53
CA GLU A 109 23.67 31.03 -23.48
C GLU A 109 23.13 29.99 -22.48
N GLY A 110 23.97 29.04 -22.06
CA GLY A 110 23.63 27.98 -21.12
C GLY A 110 24.12 28.24 -19.69
N ALA A 111 24.14 27.19 -18.88
CA ALA A 111 24.67 27.25 -17.52
C ALA A 111 25.19 25.88 -17.05
N VAL A 112 25.95 25.88 -15.95
CA VAL A 112 26.46 24.68 -15.29
C VAL A 112 26.03 24.69 -13.83
N VAL A 113 25.47 23.58 -13.36
CA VAL A 113 25.13 23.39 -11.96
C VAL A 113 26.42 23.16 -11.17
N PRO A 114 26.73 24.01 -10.17
CA PRO A 114 27.97 23.88 -9.41
C PRO A 114 27.97 22.58 -8.60
N GLU A 115 29.17 22.02 -8.39
CA GLU A 115 29.39 20.79 -7.62
C GLU A 115 28.56 19.58 -8.13
N PHE A 116 28.06 19.58 -9.38
CA PHE A 116 27.19 18.50 -9.86
C PHE A 116 27.81 17.10 -9.72
N ASN A 117 29.11 16.98 -9.99
CA ASN A 117 29.84 15.72 -9.88
C ASN A 117 29.88 15.17 -8.45
N TRP A 118 29.81 16.03 -7.42
CA TRP A 118 29.75 15.59 -6.02
C TRP A 118 28.50 14.76 -5.74
N LEU A 119 27.41 14.96 -6.50
CA LEU A 119 26.21 14.14 -6.36
C LEU A 119 26.51 12.66 -6.58
N TRP A 120 27.50 12.30 -7.41
CA TRP A 120 27.84 10.90 -7.65
C TRP A 120 28.60 10.26 -6.48
N ASP A 121 29.22 11.07 -5.62
CA ASP A 121 29.82 10.62 -4.37
C ASP A 121 28.76 10.46 -3.26
N VAL A 122 27.59 11.07 -3.43
CA VAL A 122 26.45 10.85 -2.54
C VAL A 122 25.86 9.47 -2.79
N ARG A 123 25.67 8.72 -1.70
CA ARG A 123 25.15 7.35 -1.74
C ARG A 123 23.83 7.26 -2.51
N ASP A 124 23.77 6.30 -3.43
CA ASP A 124 22.60 5.97 -4.26
C ASP A 124 22.16 7.08 -5.23
N GLN A 125 23.03 8.05 -5.55
CA GLN A 125 22.73 9.20 -6.44
C GLN A 125 23.50 9.16 -7.78
N GLN A 126 24.04 8.00 -8.19
CA GLN A 126 24.82 7.87 -9.43
C GLN A 126 24.00 8.10 -10.72
N ASN A 127 22.68 8.19 -10.60
CA ASN A 127 21.78 8.44 -11.73
C ASN A 127 21.53 9.94 -11.98
N ALA A 128 22.08 10.86 -11.18
CA ALA A 128 21.92 12.29 -11.42
C ALA A 128 22.35 12.70 -12.86
N GLY A 129 21.53 13.51 -13.53
CA GLY A 129 21.76 13.96 -14.91
C GLY A 129 21.32 12.98 -16.00
N THR A 130 20.62 11.89 -15.65
CA THR A 130 20.13 10.89 -16.62
C THR A 130 19.14 11.50 -17.61
N LEU A 131 18.24 12.38 -17.16
CA LEU A 131 17.28 13.06 -18.04
C LEU A 131 17.99 13.93 -19.07
N GLY A 132 18.84 14.87 -18.63
CA GLY A 132 19.57 15.78 -19.53
C GLY A 132 20.45 15.02 -20.53
N GLN A 133 21.17 14.00 -20.05
CA GLN A 133 22.02 13.17 -20.90
C GLN A 133 21.22 12.45 -21.99
N ALA A 134 20.06 11.87 -21.64
CA ALA A 134 19.22 11.18 -22.62
C ALA A 134 18.64 12.13 -23.67
N VAL A 135 18.36 13.39 -23.31
CA VAL A 135 17.93 14.43 -24.26
C VAL A 135 19.06 14.77 -25.23
N HIS A 136 20.30 14.92 -24.73
CA HIS A 136 21.48 15.15 -25.57
C HIS A 136 21.82 13.96 -26.46
N ASP A 137 21.72 12.74 -25.96
CA ASP A 137 21.97 11.51 -26.74
C ASP A 137 20.98 11.40 -27.91
N ALA A 138 19.74 11.88 -27.72
CA ALA A 138 18.73 12.02 -28.76
C ALA A 138 18.93 13.25 -29.67
N ARG A 139 20.04 13.98 -29.52
CA ARG A 139 20.40 15.20 -30.26
C ARG A 139 19.36 16.31 -30.15
N GLN A 140 18.73 16.44 -28.98
CA GLN A 140 17.77 17.49 -28.66
C GLN A 140 18.38 18.50 -27.68
N CYS A 141 17.83 19.72 -27.67
CA CYS A 141 18.23 20.79 -26.76
C CYS A 141 17.39 20.81 -25.47
N THR A 142 18.02 21.21 -24.36
CA THR A 142 17.43 21.53 -23.06
C THR A 142 17.43 23.04 -22.76
N MET A 143 16.30 23.55 -22.26
CA MET A 143 16.19 24.93 -21.76
C MET A 143 15.71 24.95 -20.32
N ALA A 144 16.49 25.57 -19.43
CA ALA A 144 16.18 25.70 -18.03
C ALA A 144 15.89 27.15 -17.64
N VAL A 145 14.77 27.36 -16.94
CA VAL A 145 14.40 28.66 -16.38
C VAL A 145 14.41 28.58 -14.85
N GLY A 146 15.48 29.05 -14.23
CA GLY A 146 15.72 29.02 -12.79
C GLY A 146 16.49 27.79 -12.27
N PRO A 147 16.95 27.82 -11.00
CA PRO A 147 17.90 26.84 -10.46
C PRO A 147 17.42 25.38 -10.45
N GLY A 148 16.16 25.14 -10.04
CA GLY A 148 15.61 23.79 -10.01
C GLY A 148 15.44 23.18 -11.40
N ALA A 149 15.03 24.00 -12.37
CA ALA A 149 14.97 23.60 -13.77
C ALA A 149 16.35 23.23 -14.32
N ALA A 150 17.39 23.99 -13.95
CA ALA A 150 18.76 23.69 -14.34
C ALA A 150 19.23 22.35 -13.75
N LEU A 151 18.91 22.07 -12.48
CA LEU A 151 19.22 20.79 -11.84
C LEU A 151 18.50 19.60 -12.52
N ALA A 152 17.22 19.76 -12.89
CA ALA A 152 16.47 18.70 -13.57
C ALA A 152 16.99 18.38 -14.98
N LEU A 153 17.34 19.40 -15.76
CA LEU A 153 17.72 19.22 -17.15
C LEU A 153 19.23 19.14 -17.40
N ALA A 154 20.05 19.34 -16.36
CA ALA A 154 21.49 19.15 -16.45
C ALA A 154 21.84 17.75 -16.97
N ASP A 155 22.78 17.69 -17.91
CA ASP A 155 23.41 16.46 -18.34
C ASP A 155 24.31 15.86 -17.23
N ARG A 156 25.00 14.76 -17.53
CA ARG A 156 25.93 14.14 -16.57
C ARG A 156 27.15 15.00 -16.24
N GLN A 157 27.40 16.09 -16.95
CA GLN A 157 28.45 17.06 -16.63
C GLN A 157 27.88 18.30 -15.90
N GLY A 158 26.60 18.30 -15.55
CA GLY A 158 25.94 19.42 -14.89
C GLY A 158 25.50 20.54 -15.83
N LYS A 159 25.55 20.36 -17.16
CA LYS A 159 25.34 21.43 -18.13
C LYS A 159 23.92 21.47 -18.68
N VAL A 160 23.42 22.68 -18.94
CA VAL A 160 22.18 22.96 -19.69
C VAL A 160 22.47 23.88 -20.87
N ASP A 161 21.80 23.65 -22.01
CA ASP A 161 22.13 24.33 -23.27
C ASP A 161 21.68 25.80 -23.29
N VAL A 162 20.50 26.07 -22.73
CA VAL A 162 19.93 27.43 -22.65
C VAL A 162 19.46 27.69 -21.21
N TYR A 163 19.85 28.83 -20.64
CA TYR A 163 19.50 29.20 -19.28
C TYR A 163 19.00 30.64 -19.14
N ALA A 164 17.88 30.80 -18.44
CA ALA A 164 17.34 32.07 -17.99
C ALA A 164 17.02 32.03 -16.49
N ASP A 165 17.09 33.15 -15.77
CA ASP A 165 16.74 33.17 -14.35
C ASP A 165 15.22 33.23 -14.15
N THR A 166 14.50 33.86 -15.08
CA THR A 166 13.05 34.03 -15.01
C THR A 166 12.39 33.87 -16.39
N PRO A 167 11.10 33.49 -16.45
CA PRO A 167 10.39 33.34 -17.72
C PRO A 167 10.40 34.61 -18.59
N ALA A 168 10.40 35.80 -17.98
CA ALA A 168 10.42 37.07 -18.70
C ALA A 168 11.72 37.33 -19.48
N GLN A 169 12.81 36.61 -19.18
CA GLN A 169 14.10 36.74 -19.88
C GLN A 169 14.23 35.82 -21.10
N VAL A 170 13.26 34.92 -21.32
CA VAL A 170 13.32 33.97 -22.44
C VAL A 170 12.90 34.67 -23.73
N ALA A 171 13.82 34.79 -24.69
CA ALA A 171 13.57 35.46 -25.97
C ALA A 171 12.84 34.57 -26.98
N ASP A 172 13.17 33.27 -27.01
CA ASP A 172 12.58 32.29 -27.94
C ASP A 172 12.26 31.00 -27.19
N TRP A 173 10.98 30.81 -26.89
CA TRP A 173 10.47 29.61 -26.23
C TRP A 173 10.55 28.36 -27.10
N THR A 174 10.66 28.48 -28.42
CA THR A 174 10.61 27.33 -29.35
C THR A 174 11.98 26.68 -29.60
N ARG A 175 13.05 27.31 -29.11
CA ARG A 175 14.44 26.94 -29.38
C ARG A 175 14.79 25.50 -28.98
N CYS A 176 14.24 25.01 -27.87
CA CYS A 176 14.60 23.72 -27.30
C CYS A 176 13.37 22.82 -27.13
N ARG A 177 13.55 21.53 -27.40
CA ARG A 177 12.48 20.52 -27.37
C ARG A 177 11.99 20.25 -25.96
N VAL A 178 12.90 20.30 -24.98
CA VAL A 178 12.61 20.08 -23.57
C VAL A 178 12.88 21.35 -22.80
N VAL A 179 11.87 21.86 -22.11
CA VAL A 179 11.96 23.08 -21.30
C VAL A 179 11.55 22.75 -19.87
N ALA A 180 12.24 23.33 -18.88
CA ALA A 180 11.83 23.28 -17.48
C ALA A 180 11.80 24.68 -16.88
N ILE A 181 10.83 24.93 -15.99
CA ILE A 181 10.61 26.22 -15.33
C ILE A 181 10.49 25.99 -13.83
N ASP A 182 11.27 26.74 -13.05
CA ASP A 182 11.27 26.74 -11.59
C ASP A 182 10.51 27.95 -11.02
N ALA A 183 9.34 27.68 -10.44
CA ALA A 183 8.53 28.63 -9.69
C ALA A 183 8.66 28.38 -8.18
N GLY A 184 9.89 28.51 -7.67
CA GLY A 184 10.24 28.36 -6.25
C GLY A 184 9.67 29.41 -5.30
N ASP A 185 8.99 30.45 -5.79
CA ASP A 185 8.49 31.59 -4.98
C ASP A 185 7.55 31.15 -3.84
N LEU A 186 6.80 30.06 -4.02
CA LEU A 186 5.97 29.46 -2.97
C LEU A 186 6.81 28.83 -1.85
N ILE A 187 7.93 28.18 -2.18
CA ILE A 187 8.70 27.40 -1.21
C ILE A 187 9.79 28.22 -0.52
N THR A 188 10.29 29.28 -1.16
CA THR A 188 11.39 30.11 -0.63
C THR A 188 11.16 30.55 0.83
N PRO A 189 9.97 31.00 1.25
CA PRO A 189 9.75 31.40 2.64
C PRO A 189 9.87 30.24 3.65
N TYR A 190 9.74 28.99 3.21
CA TYR A 190 9.85 27.79 4.03
C TYR A 190 11.30 27.29 4.19
N ILE A 191 12.27 27.96 3.56
CA ILE A 191 13.69 27.59 3.61
C ILE A 191 14.42 28.49 4.60
N GLU A 192 15.17 27.87 5.52
CA GLU A 192 15.96 28.53 6.56
C GLU A 192 17.35 27.89 6.60
N ASN A 193 18.42 28.68 6.46
CA ASN A 193 19.81 28.19 6.47
C ASN A 193 20.01 26.99 5.51
N ASP A 194 19.51 27.13 4.27
CA ASP A 194 19.54 26.13 3.21
C ASP A 194 18.87 24.78 3.57
N LYS A 195 17.88 24.82 4.45
CA LYS A 195 17.07 23.65 4.81
C LYS A 195 15.60 23.97 4.87
N VAL A 196 14.77 23.00 4.54
CA VAL A 196 13.31 23.09 4.79
C VAL A 196 13.07 23.25 6.29
N THR A 197 12.18 24.18 6.63
CA THR A 197 11.78 24.45 8.02
C THR A 197 11.28 23.19 8.73
N THR A 198 11.50 23.15 10.04
CA THR A 198 10.95 22.11 10.91
C THR A 198 9.57 22.47 11.46
N ALA A 199 9.07 23.69 11.21
CA ALA A 199 7.70 24.08 11.52
C ALA A 199 6.72 23.34 10.60
N VAL A 200 5.62 22.82 11.16
CA VAL A 200 4.58 22.10 10.39
C VAL A 200 3.99 23.00 9.31
N GLU A 201 3.62 24.22 9.69
CA GLU A 201 3.20 25.29 8.79
C GLU A 201 3.84 26.58 9.33
N LYS A 202 4.69 27.21 8.52
CA LYS A 202 5.46 28.40 8.89
C LYS A 202 4.71 29.68 8.55
N LEU A 203 3.96 29.69 7.45
CA LEU A 203 3.30 30.88 6.95
C LEU A 203 1.88 30.98 7.51
N SER A 204 1.42 32.21 7.73
CA SER A 204 -0.01 32.44 7.91
C SER A 204 -0.77 32.12 6.61
N PRO A 205 -2.08 31.84 6.66
CA PRO A 205 -2.88 31.63 5.47
C PRO A 205 -2.77 32.77 4.45
N GLU A 206 -2.69 34.02 4.90
CA GLU A 206 -2.51 35.21 4.06
C GLU A 206 -1.12 35.23 3.39
N ALA A 207 -0.06 34.94 4.16
CA ALA A 207 1.30 34.92 3.64
C ALA A 207 1.49 33.77 2.63
N ARG A 208 0.90 32.60 2.89
CA ARG A 208 0.89 31.49 1.93
C ARG A 208 0.16 31.88 0.65
N ARG A 209 -1.04 32.47 0.74
CA ARG A 209 -1.78 32.97 -0.44
C ARG A 209 -0.96 33.99 -1.24
N ALA A 210 -0.25 34.89 -0.58
CA ALA A 210 0.63 35.84 -1.26
C ALA A 210 1.79 35.16 -2.00
N ALA A 211 2.44 34.15 -1.39
CA ALA A 211 3.52 33.38 -2.01
C ALA A 211 3.02 32.55 -3.21
N VAL A 212 1.83 31.95 -3.08
CA VAL A 212 1.15 31.22 -4.16
C VAL A 212 0.83 32.15 -5.34
N ARG A 213 0.27 33.34 -5.08
CA ARG A 213 0.00 34.35 -6.13
C ARG A 213 1.27 34.79 -6.85
N ALA A 214 2.38 34.95 -6.13
CA ALA A 214 3.67 35.30 -6.72
C ALA A 214 4.17 34.19 -7.67
N ALA A 215 4.05 32.93 -7.25
CA ALA A 215 4.40 31.78 -8.10
C ALA A 215 3.52 31.71 -9.36
N ASP A 216 2.20 31.91 -9.24
CA ASP A 216 1.28 31.92 -10.38
C ASP A 216 1.56 33.08 -11.36
N ALA A 217 1.79 34.29 -10.84
CA ALA A 217 2.11 35.46 -11.65
C ALA A 217 3.42 35.31 -12.43
N LYS A 218 4.44 34.66 -11.83
CA LYS A 218 5.71 34.36 -12.50
C LYS A 218 5.55 33.45 -13.71
N LEU A 219 4.54 32.57 -13.70
CA LEU A 219 4.27 31.63 -14.80
C LEU A 219 3.50 32.26 -15.95
N ALA A 220 2.82 33.38 -15.73
CA ALA A 220 1.97 34.00 -16.75
C ALA A 220 2.68 34.27 -18.09
N PRO A 221 3.92 34.80 -18.15
CA PRO A 221 4.63 35.01 -19.42
C PRO A 221 4.89 33.71 -20.17
N ALA A 222 5.25 32.62 -19.46
CA ALA A 222 5.51 31.34 -20.10
C ALA A 222 4.22 30.75 -20.68
N LEU A 223 3.13 30.72 -19.91
CA LEU A 223 1.87 30.07 -20.30
C LEU A 223 1.24 30.65 -21.57
N LEU A 224 1.52 31.91 -21.91
CA LEU A 224 1.08 32.54 -23.16
C LEU A 224 1.70 31.87 -24.41
N HIS A 225 2.89 31.30 -24.29
CA HIS A 225 3.65 30.71 -25.40
C HIS A 225 3.50 29.20 -25.53
N LEU A 226 2.89 28.53 -24.53
CA LEU A 226 2.89 27.06 -24.41
C LEU A 226 1.59 26.39 -24.86
N ALA A 227 0.71 27.11 -25.56
CA ALA A 227 -0.59 26.58 -25.99
C ALA A 227 -0.49 25.39 -26.95
N THR A 228 0.64 25.24 -27.64
CA THR A 228 0.93 24.15 -28.59
C THR A 228 1.89 23.10 -28.04
N SER A 229 2.31 23.23 -26.78
CA SER A 229 3.27 22.34 -26.13
C SER A 229 2.56 21.42 -25.13
N THR A 230 3.12 20.23 -24.89
CA THR A 230 2.70 19.41 -23.74
C THR A 230 3.22 20.09 -22.48
N VAL A 231 2.35 20.45 -21.53
CA VAL A 231 2.73 21.12 -20.28
C VAL A 231 2.47 20.20 -19.10
N LEU A 232 3.52 19.93 -18.34
CA LEU A 232 3.50 19.15 -17.11
C LEU A 232 3.66 20.12 -15.93
N VAL A 233 2.75 20.11 -14.97
CA VAL A 233 2.87 20.88 -13.73
C VAL A 233 3.09 19.92 -12.58
N ALA A 234 4.08 20.20 -11.73
CA ALA A 234 4.43 19.37 -10.58
C ALA A 234 4.64 20.23 -9.33
N GLY A 235 4.00 19.87 -8.22
CA GLY A 235 4.26 20.53 -6.93
C GLY A 235 5.60 20.17 -6.28
N LEU A 236 6.39 19.25 -6.88
CA LEU A 236 7.78 18.82 -6.65
C LEU A 236 8.33 18.55 -5.24
N SER A 237 7.85 19.18 -4.17
CA SER A 237 8.43 19.01 -2.84
C SER A 237 7.44 19.23 -1.72
N ASP A 238 7.86 18.80 -0.53
CA ASP A 238 7.27 19.21 0.72
C ASP A 238 7.68 20.62 1.15
N HIS A 239 6.86 21.23 2.00
CA HIS A 239 7.07 22.57 2.55
C HIS A 239 7.40 22.58 4.05
N GLY A 240 7.49 21.40 4.67
CA GLY A 240 7.73 21.23 6.09
C GLY A 240 7.92 19.74 6.45
N PRO A 241 7.87 19.37 7.74
CA PRO A 241 8.10 18.00 8.20
C PRO A 241 6.93 17.04 7.94
N VAL A 242 5.80 17.57 7.47
CA VAL A 242 4.61 16.79 7.13
C VAL A 242 4.59 16.58 5.62
N PRO A 243 4.69 15.33 5.13
CA PRO A 243 4.55 15.03 3.71
C PRO A 243 3.10 15.27 3.29
N HIS A 244 2.86 15.75 2.08
CA HIS A 244 1.50 15.90 1.51
C HIS A 244 1.45 15.42 0.06
N LEU A 245 0.26 15.04 -0.41
CA LEU A 245 0.00 14.92 -1.83
C LEU A 245 0.03 16.31 -2.48
N ARG A 246 0.76 16.44 -3.58
CA ARG A 246 0.98 17.70 -4.30
C ARG A 246 0.14 17.78 -5.55
N ALA A 247 -0.02 18.97 -6.10
CA ALA A 247 -0.73 19.13 -7.36
C ALA A 247 0.10 18.57 -8.53
N ALA A 248 -0.55 17.84 -9.43
CA ALA A 248 -0.01 17.48 -10.73
C ALA A 248 -1.04 17.76 -11.84
N MET A 249 -0.55 18.30 -12.95
CA MET A 249 -1.38 18.56 -14.14
C MET A 249 -0.63 18.13 -15.39
N MET A 250 -1.38 17.64 -16.38
CA MET A 250 -0.87 17.39 -17.72
C MET A 250 -1.81 17.99 -18.77
N PHE A 251 -1.35 19.05 -19.41
CA PHE A 251 -1.97 19.60 -20.60
C PHE A 251 -1.33 18.96 -21.84
N THR A 252 -2.18 18.49 -22.75
CA THR A 252 -1.78 17.97 -24.05
C THR A 252 -2.53 18.74 -25.13
N PRO A 253 -1.85 19.26 -26.17
CA PRO A 253 -2.50 19.92 -27.29
C PRO A 253 -3.43 18.95 -28.04
N GLY A 254 -4.62 19.42 -28.41
CA GLY A 254 -5.58 18.63 -29.19
C GLY A 254 -7.04 18.88 -28.78
N PRO A 255 -8.01 18.42 -29.59
CA PRO A 255 -9.42 18.58 -29.28
C PRO A 255 -9.80 17.74 -28.05
N LYS A 256 -10.08 18.43 -26.94
CA LYS A 256 -10.78 17.84 -25.80
C LYS A 256 -12.27 18.12 -25.97
N GLY A 257 -13.11 17.11 -25.75
CA GLY A 257 -14.56 17.29 -25.79
C GLY A 257 -14.98 18.37 -24.79
N PRO A 258 -15.90 19.29 -25.15
CA PRO A 258 -16.39 20.28 -24.20
C PRO A 258 -16.96 19.58 -22.97
N GLN A 259 -16.54 20.01 -21.77
CA GLN A 259 -16.92 19.46 -20.45
C GLN A 259 -16.34 18.08 -20.09
N ALA A 260 -15.42 17.52 -20.86
CA ALA A 260 -14.73 16.29 -20.47
C ALA A 260 -13.67 16.59 -19.39
N SER A 261 -13.80 15.94 -18.24
CA SER A 261 -12.81 16.00 -17.16
C SER A 261 -11.90 14.78 -17.22
N PHE A 262 -10.61 14.97 -16.94
CA PHE A 262 -9.60 13.91 -17.01
C PHE A 262 -8.83 13.82 -15.71
N ASP A 263 -8.63 12.60 -15.22
CA ASP A 263 -7.74 12.31 -14.10
C ASP A 263 -6.35 11.97 -14.66
N LEU A 264 -5.31 12.35 -13.92
CA LEU A 264 -3.92 12.11 -14.27
C LEU A 264 -3.35 10.99 -13.42
N GLY A 265 -2.98 9.91 -14.09
CA GLY A 265 -2.50 8.68 -13.47
C GLY A 265 -1.23 8.14 -14.11
N SER A 266 -0.73 7.05 -13.56
CA SER A 266 0.40 6.33 -14.14
C SER A 266 0.38 4.84 -13.80
N ARG A 267 0.99 4.05 -14.68
CA ARG A 267 1.15 2.61 -14.45
C ARG A 267 2.12 2.30 -13.32
N SER A 268 3.00 3.22 -12.95
CA SER A 268 3.90 3.04 -11.81
C SER A 268 3.16 3.01 -10.46
N THR A 269 2.03 3.72 -10.35
CA THR A 269 1.16 3.72 -9.16
C THR A 269 -0.02 2.75 -9.28
N HIS A 270 -0.38 2.34 -10.51
CA HIS A 270 -1.63 1.64 -10.84
C HIS A 270 -2.87 2.42 -10.37
N ARG A 271 -2.81 3.75 -10.49
CA ARG A 271 -3.90 4.67 -10.15
C ARG A 271 -4.15 5.64 -11.29
N ASP A 272 -5.41 5.93 -11.52
CA ASP A 272 -5.85 6.85 -12.57
C ASP A 272 -5.73 8.33 -12.13
N ASP A 273 -5.54 8.58 -10.84
CA ASP A 273 -5.55 9.91 -10.19
C ASP A 273 -4.26 10.23 -9.43
N MET A 274 -3.19 9.42 -9.59
CA MET A 274 -1.96 9.57 -8.82
C MET A 274 -0.70 9.24 -9.61
N VAL A 275 0.31 10.09 -9.46
CA VAL A 275 1.63 9.98 -10.10
C VAL A 275 2.76 10.17 -9.10
N ILE A 276 3.98 9.78 -9.48
CA ILE A 276 5.21 9.99 -8.72
C ILE A 276 6.23 10.81 -9.51
N LEU A 277 7.21 11.40 -8.83
CA LEU A 277 8.23 12.26 -9.47
C LEU A 277 8.94 11.60 -10.68
N PRO A 278 9.37 10.32 -10.64
CA PRO A 278 9.96 9.66 -11.81
C PRO A 278 9.05 9.54 -13.05
N ASP A 279 7.73 9.66 -12.90
CA ASP A 279 6.79 9.62 -14.02
C ASP A 279 6.95 10.86 -14.92
N PHE A 280 7.35 12.00 -14.33
CA PHE A 280 7.66 13.21 -15.10
C PHE A 280 8.86 13.00 -16.03
N THR A 281 9.94 12.39 -15.52
CA THR A 281 11.11 12.02 -16.33
C THR A 281 10.71 11.11 -17.48
N SER A 282 9.91 10.09 -17.19
CA SER A 282 9.46 9.11 -18.18
C SER A 282 8.56 9.73 -19.25
N THR A 283 7.69 10.66 -18.83
CA THR A 283 6.79 11.39 -19.73
C THR A 283 7.58 12.34 -20.65
N ILE A 284 8.60 13.03 -20.13
CA ILE A 284 9.48 13.90 -20.93
C ILE A 284 10.23 13.05 -21.97
N LEU A 285 10.84 11.93 -21.55
CA LEU A 285 11.60 11.09 -22.45
C LEU A 285 10.76 10.43 -23.54
N ALA A 286 9.48 10.13 -23.26
CA ALA A 286 8.55 9.63 -24.28
C ALA A 286 8.31 10.62 -25.45
N HIS A 287 8.66 11.91 -25.31
CA HIS A 287 8.61 12.92 -26.38
C HIS A 287 9.95 13.11 -27.10
N VAL A 288 10.99 12.39 -26.67
CA VAL A 288 12.40 12.60 -27.06
C VAL A 288 13.04 11.34 -27.64
N THR A 289 12.74 10.17 -27.07
CA THR A 289 13.34 8.90 -27.47
C THR A 289 12.39 7.72 -27.21
N ASP A 290 12.42 6.73 -28.11
CA ASP A 290 11.72 5.45 -27.94
C ASP A 290 12.49 4.45 -27.07
N ALA A 291 13.75 4.76 -26.73
CA ALA A 291 14.64 3.91 -25.94
C ALA A 291 15.17 4.64 -24.69
N PRO A 292 14.30 4.92 -23.69
CA PRO A 292 14.74 5.56 -22.46
C PRO A 292 15.69 4.65 -21.64
N PRO A 293 16.61 5.22 -20.84
CA PRO A 293 17.51 4.44 -20.00
C PRO A 293 16.77 3.51 -19.02
N ALA A 294 17.22 2.26 -18.92
CA ALA A 294 16.60 1.23 -18.07
C ALA A 294 16.69 1.52 -16.55
N THR A 295 17.50 2.50 -16.14
CA THR A 295 17.62 2.95 -14.75
C THR A 295 16.38 3.69 -14.27
N ILE A 296 15.57 4.24 -15.17
CA ILE A 296 14.39 5.03 -14.83
C ILE A 296 13.29 4.11 -14.28
N VAL A 297 12.72 4.50 -13.14
CA VAL A 297 11.75 3.68 -12.39
C VAL A 297 10.30 4.04 -12.71
N GLY A 298 10.05 5.29 -13.15
CA GLY A 298 8.71 5.78 -13.47
C GLY A 298 8.15 5.25 -14.79
N THR A 299 6.91 5.61 -15.07
CA THR A 299 6.22 5.34 -16.34
C THR A 299 5.65 6.63 -16.90
N ALA A 300 5.53 6.76 -18.22
CA ALA A 300 4.85 7.91 -18.81
C ALA A 300 3.42 8.04 -18.25
N MET A 301 3.02 9.27 -17.96
CA MET A 301 1.71 9.58 -17.38
C MET A 301 0.61 9.46 -18.42
N GLU A 302 -0.58 9.09 -17.96
CA GLU A 302 -1.75 8.84 -18.80
C GLU A 302 -2.93 9.70 -18.32
N ALA A 303 -3.71 10.20 -19.27
CA ALA A 303 -4.95 10.91 -18.98
C ALA A 303 -6.13 9.93 -19.07
N HIS A 304 -6.87 9.80 -17.97
CA HIS A 304 -8.01 8.88 -17.85
C HIS A 304 -9.30 9.69 -17.84
N ALA A 305 -10.32 9.26 -18.58
CA ALA A 305 -11.59 9.96 -18.59
C ALA A 305 -12.27 9.85 -17.21
N ALA A 306 -12.45 10.97 -16.52
CA ALA A 306 -13.04 11.03 -15.18
C ALA A 306 -14.57 11.22 -15.20
N GLY A 307 -15.15 11.45 -16.38
CA GLY A 307 -16.57 11.72 -16.59
C GLY A 307 -16.86 13.18 -16.91
N SER A 308 -18.04 13.65 -16.48
CA SER A 308 -18.45 15.06 -16.57
C SER A 308 -18.38 15.68 -15.17
N GLY A 309 -17.46 16.61 -14.97
CA GLY A 309 -17.29 17.32 -13.70
C GLY A 309 -16.58 18.65 -13.92
N SER A 310 -16.78 19.60 -13.01
CA SER A 310 -16.04 20.85 -13.03
C SER A 310 -14.63 20.68 -12.46
N VAL A 311 -13.72 21.59 -12.83
CA VAL A 311 -12.37 21.67 -12.25
C VAL A 311 -12.42 21.75 -10.73
N ALA A 312 -13.41 22.46 -10.18
CA ALA A 312 -13.60 22.61 -8.75
C ALA A 312 -13.91 21.27 -8.06
N GLU A 313 -14.75 20.44 -8.66
CA GLU A 313 -15.11 19.12 -8.12
C GLU A 313 -13.92 18.15 -8.16
N GLN A 314 -13.15 18.15 -9.26
CA GLN A 314 -11.93 17.34 -9.34
C GLN A 314 -10.86 17.80 -8.34
N ALA A 315 -10.60 19.12 -8.28
CA ALA A 315 -9.65 19.68 -7.32
C ALA A 315 -10.07 19.38 -5.87
N ASP A 316 -11.37 19.44 -5.55
CA ASP A 316 -11.90 19.08 -4.23
C ASP A 316 -11.68 17.59 -3.92
N ALA A 317 -11.94 16.70 -4.88
CA ALA A 317 -11.66 15.27 -4.69
C ALA A 317 -10.18 14.99 -4.38
N LEU A 318 -9.26 15.67 -5.07
CA LEU A 318 -7.82 15.54 -4.84
C LEU A 318 -7.39 16.13 -3.48
N LYS A 319 -8.01 17.24 -3.04
CA LYS A 319 -7.83 17.77 -1.66
C LYS A 319 -8.27 16.75 -0.61
N VAL A 320 -9.44 16.14 -0.81
CA VAL A 320 -9.99 15.11 0.10
C VAL A 320 -9.07 13.89 0.16
N GLY A 321 -8.41 13.54 -0.95
CA GLY A 321 -7.39 12.50 -0.99
C GLY A 321 -6.20 12.77 -0.05
N ASP A 322 -5.69 14.00 -0.02
CA ASP A 322 -4.64 14.41 0.94
C ASP A 322 -5.17 14.36 2.38
N VAL A 323 -6.36 14.90 2.65
CA VAL A 323 -7.00 14.86 3.98
C VAL A 323 -7.13 13.43 4.49
N ALA A 324 -7.57 12.49 3.63
CA ALA A 324 -7.64 11.08 3.97
C ALA A 324 -6.26 10.53 4.34
N GLY A 325 -5.25 10.75 3.50
CA GLY A 325 -3.88 10.32 3.75
C GLY A 325 -3.27 10.88 5.04
N GLN A 326 -3.46 12.17 5.31
CA GLN A 326 -3.04 12.83 6.55
C GLN A 326 -3.74 12.25 7.78
N THR A 327 -5.06 12.08 7.70
CA THR A 327 -5.87 11.55 8.79
C THR A 327 -5.39 10.15 9.17
N ILE A 328 -5.13 9.27 8.19
CA ILE A 328 -4.57 7.95 8.47
C ILE A 328 -3.18 8.08 9.08
N ARG A 329 -2.24 8.77 8.42
CA ARG A 329 -0.84 8.91 8.86
C ARG A 329 -0.76 9.38 10.32
N ASN A 330 -1.50 10.41 10.68
CA ASN A 330 -1.45 11.02 12.01
C ASN A 330 -2.06 10.12 13.10
N ASN A 331 -2.94 9.18 12.72
CA ASN A 331 -3.63 8.31 13.65
C ASN A 331 -3.12 6.86 13.63
N THR A 332 -2.28 6.45 12.67
CA THR A 332 -1.77 5.07 12.55
C THR A 332 -1.10 4.60 13.83
N GLY A 333 -0.18 5.39 14.39
CA GLY A 333 0.54 5.03 15.62
C GLY A 333 -0.41 4.85 16.82
N VAL A 334 -1.35 5.77 16.99
CA VAL A 334 -2.36 5.73 18.06
C VAL A 334 -3.28 4.52 17.88
N PHE A 335 -3.75 4.26 16.66
CA PHE A 335 -4.62 3.13 16.34
C PHE A 335 -3.95 1.79 16.67
N PHE A 336 -2.72 1.55 16.21
CA PHE A 336 -2.02 0.29 16.49
C PHE A 336 -1.70 0.13 17.98
N THR A 337 -1.36 1.22 18.68
CA THR A 337 -1.12 1.19 20.13
C THR A 337 -2.40 0.87 20.88
N ALA A 338 -3.52 1.54 20.56
CA ALA A 338 -4.81 1.30 21.16
C ALA A 338 -5.30 -0.13 20.89
N LEU A 339 -5.13 -0.64 19.67
CA LEU A 339 -5.46 -2.02 19.31
C LEU A 339 -4.62 -3.03 20.09
N ALA A 340 -3.31 -2.79 20.25
CA ALA A 340 -2.43 -3.65 21.03
C ALA A 340 -2.83 -3.67 22.51
N VAL A 341 -3.07 -2.51 23.12
CA VAL A 341 -3.53 -2.39 24.51
C VAL A 341 -4.89 -3.09 24.68
N LEU A 342 -5.84 -2.83 23.77
CA LEU A 342 -7.16 -3.46 23.79
C LEU A 342 -7.06 -4.99 23.72
N GLN A 343 -6.19 -5.52 22.87
CA GLN A 343 -5.95 -6.96 22.76
C GLN A 343 -5.35 -7.53 24.04
N VAL A 344 -4.31 -6.89 24.61
CA VAL A 344 -3.67 -7.36 25.85
C VAL A 344 -4.66 -7.37 27.00
N VAL A 345 -5.41 -6.27 27.19
CA VAL A 345 -6.45 -6.18 28.22
C VAL A 345 -7.52 -7.25 28.01
N PHE A 346 -7.98 -7.43 26.76
CA PHE A 346 -8.93 -8.47 26.42
C PHE A 346 -8.41 -9.86 26.77
N TYR A 347 -7.17 -10.22 26.40
CA TYR A 347 -6.61 -11.54 26.67
C TYR A 347 -6.42 -11.80 28.17
N ILE A 348 -5.97 -10.81 28.95
CA ILE A 348 -5.85 -10.91 30.40
C ILE A 348 -7.23 -11.12 31.03
N THR A 349 -8.21 -10.28 30.70
CA THR A 349 -9.56 -10.38 31.24
C THR A 349 -10.25 -11.68 30.82
N ALA A 350 -10.11 -12.09 29.56
CA ALA A 350 -10.61 -13.36 29.06
C ALA A 350 -9.99 -14.53 29.83
N PHE A 351 -8.67 -14.53 30.05
CA PHE A 351 -7.99 -15.58 30.81
C PHE A 351 -8.51 -15.68 32.25
N LEU A 352 -8.68 -14.55 32.95
CA LEU A 352 -9.18 -14.51 34.32
C LEU A 352 -10.65 -14.99 34.41
N LEU A 353 -11.52 -14.49 33.53
CA LEU A 353 -12.93 -14.86 33.48
C LEU A 353 -13.13 -16.33 33.09
N MET A 354 -12.35 -16.84 32.12
CA MET A 354 -12.38 -18.26 31.75
C MET A 354 -11.91 -19.18 32.89
N ARG A 355 -10.90 -18.77 33.66
CA ARG A 355 -10.48 -19.52 34.86
C ARG A 355 -11.56 -19.59 35.92
N ARG A 356 -12.35 -18.52 36.06
CA ARG A 356 -13.49 -18.46 36.99
C ARG A 356 -14.77 -19.08 36.42
N ARG A 357 -14.77 -19.49 35.14
CA ARG A 357 -15.96 -19.94 34.39
C ARG A 357 -17.11 -18.92 34.42
N ASP A 358 -16.77 -17.64 34.51
CA ASP A 358 -17.71 -16.53 34.62
C ASP A 358 -17.65 -15.65 33.35
N GLY A 359 -18.74 -14.95 33.02
CA GLY A 359 -18.78 -13.97 31.94
C GLY A 359 -18.44 -14.49 30.53
N LEU A 360 -18.45 -15.81 30.31
CA LEU A 360 -17.99 -16.45 29.06
C LEU A 360 -18.71 -15.91 27.81
N ARG A 361 -20.01 -15.63 27.92
CA ARG A 361 -20.79 -15.02 26.83
C ARG A 361 -20.26 -13.62 26.46
N GLY A 362 -19.91 -12.81 27.47
CA GLY A 362 -19.31 -11.50 27.26
C GLY A 362 -17.94 -11.60 26.60
N VAL A 363 -17.09 -12.54 27.06
CA VAL A 363 -15.78 -12.81 26.43
C VAL A 363 -15.94 -13.23 24.96
N ARG A 364 -16.91 -14.08 24.64
CA ARG A 364 -17.19 -14.51 23.27
C ARG A 364 -17.65 -13.35 22.38
N ILE A 365 -18.53 -12.48 22.88
CA ILE A 365 -18.97 -11.29 22.14
C ILE A 365 -17.76 -10.39 21.87
N ALA A 366 -16.99 -10.06 22.92
CA ALA A 366 -15.80 -9.24 22.80
C ALA A 366 -14.76 -9.83 21.83
N ALA A 367 -14.57 -11.15 21.82
CA ALA A 367 -13.66 -11.82 20.91
C ALA A 367 -14.05 -11.62 19.43
N ILE A 368 -15.34 -11.80 19.11
CA ILE A 368 -15.86 -11.58 17.75
C ILE A 368 -15.79 -10.10 17.37
N THR A 369 -16.09 -9.18 18.28
CA THR A 369 -15.97 -7.74 18.04
C THR A 369 -14.53 -7.34 17.75
N LEU A 370 -13.57 -7.82 18.56
CA LEU A 370 -12.16 -7.54 18.39
C LEU A 370 -11.62 -8.08 17.05
N ALA A 371 -12.01 -9.30 16.66
CA ALA A 371 -11.66 -9.86 15.36
C ALA A 371 -12.35 -9.17 14.17
N SER A 372 -13.42 -8.41 14.39
CA SER A 372 -14.10 -7.64 13.35
C SER A 372 -13.44 -6.29 13.07
N ILE A 373 -12.61 -5.77 13.99
CA ILE A 373 -11.94 -4.47 13.83
C ILE A 373 -11.08 -4.44 12.55
N PRO A 374 -10.21 -5.41 12.25
CA PRO A 374 -9.35 -5.35 11.07
C PRO A 374 -10.13 -5.16 9.77
N VAL A 375 -11.13 -6.00 9.50
CA VAL A 375 -11.93 -5.88 8.28
C VAL A 375 -12.76 -4.58 8.23
N SER A 376 -13.18 -4.08 9.40
CA SER A 376 -13.90 -2.80 9.50
C SER A 376 -13.04 -1.61 9.05
N THR A 377 -11.71 -1.68 9.22
CA THR A 377 -10.80 -0.64 8.75
C THR A 377 -10.69 -0.51 7.24
N TYR A 378 -11.07 -1.56 6.49
CA TYR A 378 -11.14 -1.52 5.03
C TYR A 378 -12.56 -1.14 4.58
N LEU A 379 -13.59 -1.71 5.22
CA LEU A 379 -14.98 -1.41 4.87
C LEU A 379 -15.38 0.05 5.09
N VAL A 380 -14.74 0.75 6.03
CA VAL A 380 -15.00 2.18 6.24
C VAL A 380 -14.68 3.03 5.00
N ASN A 381 -13.74 2.57 4.15
CA ASN A 381 -13.38 3.26 2.90
C ASN A 381 -14.43 3.13 1.79
N LEU A 382 -15.51 2.36 2.01
CA LEU A 382 -16.71 2.41 1.16
C LEU A 382 -17.52 3.70 1.34
N PHE A 383 -17.24 4.46 2.41
CA PHE A 383 -17.94 5.70 2.73
C PHE A 383 -16.98 6.90 2.63
N PRO A 384 -17.46 8.08 2.20
CA PRO A 384 -16.63 9.26 2.02
C PRO A 384 -16.34 9.97 3.37
N TRP A 385 -15.79 9.24 4.35
CA TRP A 385 -15.55 9.74 5.71
C TRP A 385 -14.59 10.95 5.74
N ALA A 386 -13.68 11.04 4.77
CA ALA A 386 -12.72 12.14 4.66
C ALA A 386 -13.37 13.49 4.28
N ARG A 387 -14.59 13.48 3.73
CA ARG A 387 -15.36 14.69 3.42
C ARG A 387 -16.12 15.26 4.63
N ALA A 388 -16.16 14.51 5.74
CA ALA A 388 -16.88 14.96 6.93
C ALA A 388 -16.18 16.15 7.60
N PRO A 389 -16.90 17.05 8.29
CA PRO A 389 -16.29 18.17 9.01
C PRO A 389 -15.28 17.75 10.10
N LEU A 390 -15.46 16.55 10.65
CA LEU A 390 -14.57 15.93 11.63
C LEU A 390 -14.12 14.55 11.09
N PRO A 391 -13.14 14.49 10.16
CA PRO A 391 -12.73 13.25 9.49
C PRO A 391 -12.27 12.17 10.47
N THR A 392 -11.42 12.54 11.45
CA THR A 392 -10.88 11.61 12.46
C THR A 392 -12.00 10.96 13.27
N LEU A 393 -12.92 11.76 13.81
CA LEU A 393 -14.04 11.23 14.61
C LEU A 393 -14.94 10.34 13.76
N THR A 394 -15.28 10.79 12.55
CA THR A 394 -16.14 10.05 11.61
C THR A 394 -15.53 8.69 11.27
N LEU A 395 -14.23 8.65 10.98
CA LEU A 395 -13.49 7.43 10.68
C LEU A 395 -13.55 6.42 11.84
N PHE A 396 -13.21 6.84 13.06
CA PHE A 396 -13.22 5.93 14.21
C PHE A 396 -14.63 5.47 14.59
N CYS A 397 -15.62 6.36 14.57
CA CYS A 397 -17.02 6.00 14.79
C CYS A 397 -17.50 4.99 13.74
N ALA A 398 -17.17 5.21 12.46
CA ALA A 398 -17.56 4.29 11.39
C ALA A 398 -16.88 2.91 11.51
N ILE A 399 -15.60 2.85 11.93
CA ILE A 399 -14.92 1.58 12.24
C ILE A 399 -15.64 0.84 13.37
N VAL A 400 -16.01 1.54 14.45
CA VAL A 400 -16.73 0.93 15.58
C VAL A 400 -18.11 0.43 15.15
N VAL A 401 -18.87 1.23 14.40
CA VAL A 401 -20.19 0.84 13.88
C VAL A 401 -20.08 -0.38 12.96
N ALA A 402 -19.12 -0.39 12.03
CA ALA A 402 -18.88 -1.54 11.16
C ALA A 402 -18.52 -2.79 11.96
N ALA A 403 -17.65 -2.68 12.97
CA ALA A 403 -17.27 -3.81 13.82
C ALA A 403 -18.46 -4.36 14.62
N VAL A 404 -19.32 -3.49 15.15
CA VAL A 404 -20.56 -3.87 15.87
C VAL A 404 -21.55 -4.56 14.93
N VAL A 405 -21.77 -4.02 13.73
CA VAL A 405 -22.67 -4.62 12.73
C VAL A 405 -22.17 -5.99 12.31
N LEU A 406 -20.89 -6.14 11.99
CA LEU A 406 -20.29 -7.43 11.63
C LEU A 406 -20.40 -8.44 12.77
N SER A 407 -20.20 -8.00 14.02
CA SER A 407 -20.33 -8.85 15.20
C SER A 407 -21.77 -9.30 15.41
N ALA A 408 -22.74 -8.40 15.24
CA ALA A 408 -24.16 -8.71 15.31
C ALA A 408 -24.54 -9.73 14.22
N VAL A 409 -24.08 -9.55 12.98
CA VAL A 409 -24.28 -10.52 11.90
C VAL A 409 -23.70 -11.88 12.27
N ALA A 410 -22.44 -11.92 12.73
CA ALA A 410 -21.77 -13.16 13.11
C ALA A 410 -22.47 -13.88 14.28
N LEU A 411 -22.93 -13.17 15.31
CA LEU A 411 -23.48 -13.75 16.53
C LEU A 411 -24.99 -14.01 16.50
N LEU A 412 -25.77 -13.21 15.75
CA LEU A 412 -27.23 -13.32 15.67
C LEU A 412 -27.70 -14.12 14.44
N GLY A 413 -26.82 -14.31 13.45
CA GLY A 413 -27.13 -15.05 12.23
C GLY A 413 -27.47 -16.54 12.46
N PRO A 414 -27.97 -17.24 11.43
CA PRO A 414 -28.37 -18.65 11.53
C PRO A 414 -27.20 -19.61 11.81
N TRP A 415 -25.99 -19.25 11.39
CA TRP A 415 -24.75 -20.01 11.62
C TRP A 415 -24.31 -20.06 13.08
N ARG A 416 -24.84 -19.20 13.95
CA ARG A 416 -24.50 -19.15 15.40
C ARG A 416 -24.71 -20.49 16.12
N ARG A 417 -25.54 -21.37 15.56
CA ARG A 417 -25.83 -22.71 16.08
C ARG A 417 -24.62 -23.63 16.00
N THR A 418 -23.76 -23.43 15.00
CA THR A 418 -22.56 -24.25 14.79
C THR A 418 -21.36 -23.71 15.55
N LEU A 419 -20.47 -24.61 15.98
CA LEU A 419 -19.24 -24.28 16.73
C LEU A 419 -18.37 -23.23 16.01
N LEU A 420 -18.16 -23.42 14.70
CA LEU A 420 -17.29 -22.57 13.88
C LEU A 420 -18.03 -21.42 13.18
N GLY A 421 -19.36 -21.34 13.29
CA GLY A 421 -20.18 -20.42 12.51
C GLY A 421 -19.76 -18.95 12.60
N PRO A 422 -19.86 -18.29 13.78
CA PRO A 422 -19.47 -16.89 13.92
C PRO A 422 -17.99 -16.62 13.54
N PRO A 423 -17.01 -17.44 13.99
CA PRO A 423 -15.62 -17.27 13.55
C PRO A 423 -15.43 -17.34 12.03
N THR A 424 -16.07 -18.31 11.36
CA THR A 424 -16.00 -18.47 9.90
C THR A 424 -16.65 -17.30 9.17
N VAL A 425 -17.67 -16.65 9.74
CA VAL A 425 -18.29 -15.47 9.11
C VAL A 425 -17.34 -14.29 9.12
N ILE A 426 -16.71 -13.97 10.25
CA ILE A 426 -15.75 -12.85 10.29
C ILE A 426 -14.55 -13.14 9.39
N ALA A 427 -13.95 -14.33 9.50
CA ALA A 427 -12.86 -14.73 8.61
C ALA A 427 -13.28 -14.73 7.13
N GLY A 428 -14.50 -15.16 6.82
CA GLY A 428 -15.06 -15.16 5.46
C GLY A 428 -15.21 -13.75 4.90
N VAL A 429 -15.78 -12.84 5.68
CA VAL A 429 -15.91 -11.42 5.29
C VAL A 429 -14.53 -10.80 5.10
N THR A 430 -13.57 -11.04 6.01
CA THR A 430 -12.19 -10.56 5.86
C THR A 430 -11.55 -11.06 4.56
N ALA A 431 -11.67 -12.36 4.26
CA ALA A 431 -11.11 -12.93 3.03
C ALA A 431 -11.77 -12.34 1.78
N VAL A 432 -13.10 -12.22 1.76
CA VAL A 432 -13.84 -11.68 0.61
C VAL A 432 -13.55 -10.20 0.39
N VAL A 433 -13.49 -9.39 1.46
CA VAL A 433 -13.18 -7.96 1.36
C VAL A 433 -11.77 -7.76 0.81
N LEU A 434 -10.77 -8.48 1.34
CA LEU A 434 -9.38 -8.32 0.90
C LEU A 434 -9.14 -8.88 -0.52
N LEU A 435 -9.72 -10.03 -0.87
CA LEU A 435 -9.62 -10.57 -2.24
C LEU A 435 -10.40 -9.72 -3.24
N GLY A 436 -11.59 -9.26 -2.87
CA GLY A 436 -12.41 -8.37 -3.69
C GLY A 436 -11.68 -7.07 -3.96
N ASP A 437 -11.18 -6.41 -2.92
CA ASP A 437 -10.39 -5.19 -3.03
C ASP A 437 -9.15 -5.38 -3.92
N LEU A 438 -8.46 -6.50 -3.75
CA LEU A 438 -7.29 -6.84 -4.57
C LEU A 438 -7.62 -6.96 -6.06
N LEU A 439 -8.77 -7.55 -6.39
CA LEU A 439 -9.24 -7.71 -7.78
C LEU A 439 -9.82 -6.42 -8.36
N THR A 440 -10.20 -5.44 -7.54
CA THR A 440 -10.81 -4.17 -7.95
C THR A 440 -9.85 -2.98 -7.85
N GLY A 441 -8.53 -3.22 -7.83
CA GLY A 441 -7.54 -2.13 -7.84
C GLY A 441 -7.15 -1.57 -6.47
N THR A 442 -7.40 -2.30 -5.39
CA THR A 442 -6.94 -1.98 -4.02
C THR A 442 -7.37 -0.61 -3.48
N THR A 443 -8.61 -0.22 -3.80
CA THR A 443 -9.21 1.05 -3.39
C THR A 443 -9.47 1.16 -1.88
N LEU A 444 -9.78 0.06 -1.20
CA LEU A 444 -10.04 0.01 0.24
C LEU A 444 -8.75 0.00 1.05
N GLN A 445 -7.65 -0.50 0.49
CA GLN A 445 -6.33 -0.45 1.12
C GLN A 445 -5.67 0.92 1.05
N LEU A 446 -5.92 1.69 -0.02
CA LEU A 446 -5.41 3.06 -0.12
C LEU A 446 -6.11 3.95 0.91
N ASN A 447 -5.30 4.65 1.70
CA ASN A 447 -5.73 5.46 2.83
C ASN A 447 -6.61 4.64 3.82
N GLY A 448 -6.27 3.38 4.05
CA GLY A 448 -6.87 2.54 5.12
C GLY A 448 -5.97 2.45 6.36
N MET A 449 -6.57 2.36 7.56
CA MET A 449 -5.81 2.29 8.83
C MET A 449 -4.85 1.10 8.92
N MET A 450 -5.25 -0.05 8.36
CA MET A 450 -4.42 -1.24 8.22
C MET A 450 -3.94 -1.45 6.77
N GLY A 451 -4.04 -0.42 5.94
CA GLY A 451 -3.58 -0.43 4.56
C GLY A 451 -2.29 0.39 4.40
N TYR A 452 -2.21 1.15 3.31
CA TYR A 452 -1.10 2.08 3.03
C TYR A 452 -1.68 3.46 2.68
N THR A 453 -0.83 4.48 2.66
CA THR A 453 -1.28 5.86 2.37
C THR A 453 -0.49 6.44 1.21
N GLY A 454 -1.19 7.17 0.33
CA GLY A 454 -0.57 7.85 -0.81
C GLY A 454 0.45 8.89 -0.36
N VAL A 455 0.14 9.61 0.73
CA VAL A 455 1.00 10.64 1.34
C VAL A 455 2.37 10.09 1.79
N VAL A 456 2.41 8.88 2.38
CA VAL A 456 3.69 8.28 2.82
C VAL A 456 4.45 7.72 1.62
N GLY A 457 3.75 7.29 0.57
CA GLY A 457 4.35 6.88 -0.70
C GLY A 457 5.19 5.60 -0.61
N ALA A 458 4.95 4.75 0.40
CA ALA A 458 5.64 3.46 0.54
C ALA A 458 5.13 2.42 -0.47
N ARG A 459 3.83 2.46 -0.79
CA ARG A 459 3.13 1.58 -1.72
C ARG A 459 1.86 2.27 -2.22
N TYR A 460 1.49 2.02 -3.47
CA TYR A 460 0.29 2.61 -4.10
C TYR A 460 -0.74 1.57 -4.55
N TYR A 461 -0.33 0.31 -4.74
CA TYR A 461 -1.19 -0.80 -5.15
C TYR A 461 -0.70 -2.12 -4.55
N GLY A 462 -1.50 -3.17 -4.73
CA GLY A 462 -1.19 -4.53 -4.28
C GLY A 462 -1.39 -4.78 -2.81
N LEU A 463 -0.99 -5.96 -2.34
CA LEU A 463 -1.33 -6.43 -1.00
C LEU A 463 -0.24 -6.05 0.00
N GLY A 464 -0.57 -5.15 0.93
CA GLY A 464 0.27 -4.78 2.09
C GLY A 464 0.68 -5.99 2.95
N ASN A 465 1.81 -5.92 3.65
CA ASN A 465 2.23 -7.01 4.58
C ASN A 465 1.21 -7.28 5.70
N ILE A 466 0.54 -6.22 6.19
CA ILE A 466 -0.52 -6.33 7.19
C ILE A 466 -1.79 -6.97 6.58
N PRO A 467 -2.34 -6.45 5.46
CA PRO A 467 -3.41 -7.11 4.70
C PRO A 467 -3.09 -8.57 4.36
N PHE A 468 -1.86 -8.90 3.97
CA PHE A 468 -1.40 -10.27 3.74
C PHE A 468 -1.61 -11.16 4.97
N ALA A 469 -1.14 -10.73 6.14
CA ALA A 469 -1.30 -11.50 7.38
C ALA A 469 -2.77 -11.80 7.70
N LEU A 470 -3.64 -10.81 7.47
CA LEU A 470 -5.08 -10.94 7.66
C LEU A 470 -5.71 -11.86 6.62
N LEU A 471 -5.35 -11.72 5.34
CA LEU A 471 -5.84 -12.55 4.24
C LEU A 471 -5.44 -14.02 4.43
N ALA A 472 -4.16 -14.29 4.68
CA ALA A 472 -3.66 -15.65 4.88
C ALA A 472 -4.34 -16.33 6.07
N THR A 473 -4.48 -15.61 7.18
CA THR A 473 -5.19 -16.09 8.37
C THR A 473 -6.66 -16.36 8.07
N ALA A 474 -7.35 -15.41 7.43
CA ALA A 474 -8.76 -15.51 7.07
C ALA A 474 -9.04 -16.70 6.16
N VAL A 475 -8.28 -16.84 5.06
CA VAL A 475 -8.42 -17.93 4.09
C VAL A 475 -8.17 -19.29 4.75
N LEU A 476 -7.12 -19.44 5.57
CA LEU A 476 -6.84 -20.71 6.25
C LEU A 476 -7.91 -21.07 7.28
N LEU A 477 -8.44 -20.10 8.03
CA LEU A 477 -9.53 -20.37 8.98
C LEU A 477 -10.85 -20.72 8.29
N VAL A 478 -11.18 -20.05 7.17
CA VAL A 478 -12.41 -20.34 6.40
C VAL A 478 -12.30 -21.72 5.75
N THR A 479 -11.22 -21.97 5.02
CA THR A 479 -11.03 -23.23 4.30
C THR A 479 -11.00 -24.42 5.25
N THR A 480 -10.35 -24.31 6.40
CA THR A 480 -10.32 -25.39 7.39
C THR A 480 -11.65 -25.58 8.12
N ALA A 481 -12.41 -24.52 8.37
CA ALA A 481 -13.76 -24.65 8.91
C ALA A 481 -14.73 -25.35 7.94
N VAL A 482 -14.60 -25.10 6.63
CA VAL A 482 -15.37 -25.83 5.61
C VAL A 482 -14.87 -27.26 5.46
N ALA A 483 -13.54 -27.46 5.51
CA ALA A 483 -12.91 -28.78 5.49
C ALA A 483 -13.41 -29.66 6.64
N ASP A 484 -13.75 -29.12 7.81
CA ASP A 484 -14.32 -29.88 8.92
C ASP A 484 -15.54 -30.71 8.51
N ARG A 485 -16.47 -30.10 7.77
CA ARG A 485 -17.69 -30.77 7.29
C ARG A 485 -17.36 -31.86 6.27
N LEU A 486 -16.38 -31.63 5.41
CA LEU A 486 -15.93 -32.60 4.41
C LEU A 486 -15.22 -33.79 5.05
N VAL A 487 -14.37 -33.54 6.05
CA VAL A 487 -13.70 -34.60 6.80
C VAL A 487 -14.70 -35.46 7.57
N ARG A 488 -15.69 -34.84 8.24
CA ARG A 488 -16.76 -35.58 8.93
C ARG A 488 -17.65 -36.40 8.00
N SER A 489 -17.77 -36.01 6.73
CA SER A 489 -18.49 -36.77 5.71
C SER A 489 -17.63 -37.79 4.95
N GLY A 490 -16.41 -38.08 5.44
CA GLY A 490 -15.50 -39.05 4.84
C GLY A 490 -14.77 -38.56 3.58
N ARG A 491 -14.98 -37.31 3.16
CA ARG A 491 -14.45 -36.71 1.92
C ARG A 491 -13.10 -36.02 2.14
N ARG A 492 -12.16 -36.72 2.77
CA ARG A 492 -10.88 -36.13 3.21
C ARG A 492 -10.03 -35.58 2.07
N THR A 493 -9.97 -36.26 0.93
CA THR A 493 -9.22 -35.81 -0.25
C THR A 493 -9.77 -34.49 -0.80
N LEU A 494 -11.10 -34.33 -0.85
CA LEU A 494 -11.74 -33.07 -1.23
C LEU A 494 -11.46 -31.96 -0.21
N ALA A 495 -11.40 -32.29 1.08
CA ALA A 495 -11.05 -31.34 2.13
C ALA A 495 -9.62 -30.81 1.97
N VAL A 496 -8.66 -31.68 1.66
CA VAL A 496 -7.27 -31.30 1.37
C VAL A 496 -7.20 -30.47 0.09
N GLY A 497 -7.89 -30.90 -0.97
CA GLY A 497 -7.98 -30.17 -2.23
C GLY A 497 -8.58 -28.78 -2.07
N LEU A 498 -9.58 -28.60 -1.20
CA LEU A 498 -10.17 -27.29 -0.89
C LEU A 498 -9.16 -26.35 -0.23
N VAL A 499 -8.44 -26.82 0.80
CA VAL A 499 -7.44 -26.01 1.51
C VAL A 499 -6.29 -25.64 0.58
N ALA A 500 -5.74 -26.61 -0.15
CA ALA A 500 -4.66 -26.38 -1.09
C ALA A 500 -5.09 -25.49 -2.27
N GLY A 501 -6.28 -25.71 -2.81
CA GLY A 501 -6.80 -24.98 -3.97
C GLY A 501 -7.14 -23.53 -3.66
N LEU A 502 -7.94 -23.27 -2.61
CA LEU A 502 -8.30 -21.90 -2.24
C LEU A 502 -7.14 -21.14 -1.60
N GLY A 503 -6.31 -21.81 -0.80
CA GLY A 503 -5.08 -21.23 -0.28
C GLY A 503 -4.11 -20.89 -1.41
N GLY A 504 -3.88 -21.82 -2.34
CA GLY A 504 -3.04 -21.60 -3.52
C GLY A 504 -3.56 -20.50 -4.42
N PHE A 505 -4.87 -20.41 -4.64
CA PHE A 505 -5.48 -19.32 -5.40
C PHE A 505 -5.24 -17.95 -4.75
N ALA A 506 -5.50 -17.82 -3.43
CA ALA A 506 -5.26 -16.58 -2.71
C ALA A 506 -3.77 -16.18 -2.73
N MET A 507 -2.88 -17.15 -2.55
CA MET A 507 -1.42 -16.96 -2.65
C MET A 507 -0.97 -16.54 -4.05
N LEU A 508 -1.56 -17.10 -5.11
CA LEU A 508 -1.23 -16.69 -6.46
C LEU A 508 -1.64 -15.24 -6.72
N LEU A 509 -2.84 -14.83 -6.27
CA LEU A 509 -3.27 -13.43 -6.36
C LEU A 509 -2.37 -12.48 -5.56
N ASP A 510 -1.97 -12.89 -4.36
CA ASP A 510 -1.02 -12.18 -3.50
C ASP A 510 0.34 -11.93 -4.18
N GLY A 511 0.88 -12.93 -4.89
CA GLY A 511 2.15 -12.81 -5.59
C GLY A 511 2.10 -12.24 -7.01
N TRP A 512 0.93 -12.20 -7.64
CA TRP A 512 0.84 -11.95 -9.08
C TRP A 512 1.29 -10.53 -9.46
N PRO A 513 2.20 -10.36 -10.44
CA PRO A 513 2.67 -9.06 -10.90
C PRO A 513 1.53 -8.17 -11.39
N GLY A 514 1.43 -6.96 -10.85
CA GLY A 514 0.38 -5.99 -11.17
C GLY A 514 -0.95 -6.20 -10.42
N VAL A 515 -1.08 -7.27 -9.62
CA VAL A 515 -2.21 -7.49 -8.72
C VAL A 515 -1.73 -7.37 -7.27
N GLY A 516 -1.27 -8.45 -6.62
CA GLY A 516 -0.82 -8.40 -5.23
C GLY A 516 0.61 -7.94 -5.04
N SER A 517 1.53 -8.36 -5.92
CA SER A 517 2.96 -7.98 -5.88
C SER A 517 3.62 -8.10 -4.49
N ASP A 518 3.20 -9.06 -3.66
CA ASP A 518 3.81 -9.36 -2.34
C ASP A 518 4.60 -10.69 -2.37
N PHE A 519 5.92 -10.56 -2.49
CA PHE A 519 6.81 -11.73 -2.56
C PHE A 519 7.02 -12.41 -1.21
N GLY A 520 7.14 -11.61 -0.15
CA GLY A 520 7.31 -12.15 1.19
C GLY A 520 6.03 -12.83 1.66
N GLY A 521 4.87 -12.32 1.24
CA GLY A 521 3.57 -12.96 1.33
C GLY A 521 3.56 -14.38 0.76
N VAL A 522 3.93 -14.57 -0.51
CA VAL A 522 3.99 -15.90 -1.14
C VAL A 522 4.92 -16.87 -0.40
N ILE A 523 6.16 -16.46 -0.09
CA ILE A 523 7.14 -17.29 0.62
C ILE A 523 6.59 -17.73 1.99
N ALA A 524 5.85 -16.84 2.66
CA ALA A 524 5.21 -17.13 3.93
C ALA A 524 3.93 -17.96 3.81
N PHE A 525 3.17 -17.82 2.73
CA PHE A 525 1.87 -18.48 2.61
C PHE A 525 2.01 -19.96 2.24
N VAL A 526 2.93 -20.31 1.33
CA VAL A 526 3.19 -21.70 0.89
C VAL A 526 3.34 -22.69 2.06
N PRO A 527 4.25 -22.47 3.04
CA PRO A 527 4.39 -23.38 4.17
C PRO A 527 3.14 -23.42 5.05
N GLY A 528 2.41 -22.31 5.21
CA GLY A 528 1.17 -22.28 5.99
C GLY A 528 0.05 -23.11 5.36
N ILE A 529 -0.14 -23.00 4.05
CA ILE A 529 -1.10 -23.81 3.27
C ILE A 529 -0.73 -25.28 3.37
N ALA A 530 0.55 -25.61 3.19
CA ALA A 530 1.03 -26.99 3.24
C ALA A 530 0.86 -27.62 4.63
N VAL A 531 1.15 -26.87 5.70
CA VAL A 531 0.93 -27.32 7.08
C VAL A 531 -0.55 -27.59 7.34
N ALA A 532 -1.43 -26.67 6.95
CA ALA A 532 -2.87 -26.86 7.10
C ALA A 532 -3.36 -28.10 6.32
N ALA A 533 -2.95 -28.23 5.06
CA ALA A 533 -3.32 -29.35 4.19
C ALA A 533 -2.81 -30.71 4.74
N LEU A 534 -1.58 -30.77 5.24
CA LEU A 534 -1.01 -31.99 5.83
C LEU A 534 -1.75 -32.42 7.10
N ILE A 535 -2.07 -31.48 7.98
CA ILE A 535 -2.82 -31.77 9.20
C ILE A 535 -4.23 -32.23 8.86
N VAL A 536 -4.91 -31.57 7.90
CA VAL A 536 -6.21 -32.02 7.39
C VAL A 536 -6.11 -33.43 6.81
N ALA A 537 -5.03 -33.75 6.09
CA ALA A 537 -4.76 -35.10 5.57
C ALA A 537 -4.43 -36.15 6.66
N GLY A 538 -4.24 -35.75 7.92
CA GLY A 538 -3.85 -36.65 9.02
C GLY A 538 -2.37 -37.02 9.00
N LYS A 539 -1.55 -36.27 8.25
CA LYS A 539 -0.10 -36.49 8.15
C LYS A 539 0.64 -35.63 9.17
N ARG A 540 1.80 -36.13 9.61
CA ARG A 540 2.70 -35.37 10.50
C ARG A 540 3.49 -34.31 9.72
N VAL A 541 3.59 -33.13 10.31
CA VAL A 541 4.46 -32.03 9.88
C VAL A 541 5.85 -32.24 10.49
N SER A 542 6.90 -32.12 9.69
CA SER A 542 8.30 -32.14 10.15
C SER A 542 9.01 -30.86 9.71
N ILE A 543 10.07 -30.48 10.43
CA ILE A 543 10.89 -29.30 10.09
C ILE A 543 11.48 -29.41 8.68
N VAL A 544 11.89 -30.62 8.27
CA VAL A 544 12.39 -30.87 6.92
C VAL A 544 11.34 -30.56 5.86
N LYS A 545 10.09 -30.99 6.05
CA LYS A 545 8.98 -30.66 5.14
C LYS A 545 8.72 -29.16 5.11
N LEU A 546 8.76 -28.50 6.27
CA LEU A 546 8.59 -27.06 6.37
C LEU A 546 9.66 -26.32 5.55
N GLY A 547 10.94 -26.68 5.74
CA GLY A 547 12.05 -26.13 4.96
C GLY A 547 11.87 -26.37 3.45
N ALA A 548 11.45 -27.58 3.06
CA ALA A 548 11.16 -27.89 1.66
C ALA A 548 10.04 -27.02 1.06
N PHE A 549 8.97 -26.75 1.83
CA PHE A 549 7.90 -25.84 1.39
C PHE A 549 8.35 -24.40 1.29
N CYS A 550 9.22 -23.93 2.20
CA CYS A 550 9.83 -22.60 2.09
C CYS A 550 10.69 -22.49 0.81
N VAL A 551 11.51 -23.50 0.52
CA VAL A 551 12.29 -23.56 -0.73
C VAL A 551 11.37 -23.58 -1.94
N ALA A 552 10.30 -24.37 -1.92
CA ALA A 552 9.33 -24.40 -3.01
C ALA A 552 8.65 -23.03 -3.23
N GLY A 553 8.33 -22.31 -2.15
CA GLY A 553 7.82 -20.95 -2.24
C GLY A 553 8.83 -19.97 -2.83
N GLY A 554 10.11 -20.05 -2.42
CA GLY A 554 11.19 -19.27 -3.01
C GLY A 554 11.37 -19.53 -4.50
N VAL A 555 11.35 -20.81 -4.92
CA VAL A 555 11.43 -21.21 -6.34
C VAL A 555 10.23 -20.68 -7.12
N LEU A 556 9.01 -20.76 -6.56
CA LEU A 556 7.81 -20.23 -7.19
C LEU A 556 7.92 -18.71 -7.41
N VAL A 557 8.32 -17.96 -6.37
CA VAL A 557 8.53 -16.51 -6.47
C VAL A 557 9.59 -16.19 -7.53
N MET A 558 10.72 -16.88 -7.54
CA MET A 558 11.75 -16.66 -8.56
C MET A 558 11.27 -17.02 -9.97
N GLY A 559 10.40 -18.02 -10.11
CA GLY A 559 9.75 -18.34 -11.39
C GLY A 559 8.84 -17.20 -11.87
N ILE A 560 7.97 -16.68 -10.99
CA ILE A 560 7.12 -15.52 -11.30
C ILE A 560 7.98 -14.29 -11.63
N ALA A 561 9.08 -14.10 -10.90
CA ALA A 561 10.04 -13.03 -11.11
C ALA A 561 10.72 -13.07 -12.47
N TYR A 562 11.11 -14.27 -12.87
CA TYR A 562 11.72 -14.48 -14.16
C TYR A 562 10.72 -14.24 -15.30
N LEU A 563 9.46 -14.69 -15.15
CA LEU A 563 8.41 -14.40 -16.13
C LEU A 563 8.12 -12.90 -16.26
N ASP A 564 8.18 -12.16 -15.16
CA ASP A 564 8.05 -10.71 -15.17
C ASP A 564 9.24 -10.02 -15.84
N TYR A 565 10.46 -10.51 -15.63
CA TYR A 565 11.67 -10.02 -16.30
C TYR A 565 11.64 -10.17 -17.83
N LEU A 566 10.94 -11.18 -18.35
CA LEU A 566 10.79 -11.38 -19.79
C LEU A 566 9.85 -10.36 -20.47
N ARG A 567 9.12 -9.55 -19.70
CA ARG A 567 8.24 -8.50 -20.24
C ARG A 567 9.08 -7.31 -20.74
N PRO A 568 8.53 -6.48 -21.65
CA PRO A 568 9.17 -5.22 -22.05
C PRO A 568 9.56 -4.38 -20.83
N PRO A 569 10.73 -3.69 -20.82
CA PRO A 569 11.21 -2.96 -19.65
C PRO A 569 10.20 -2.00 -19.02
N ALA A 570 9.38 -1.33 -19.85
CA ALA A 570 8.33 -0.42 -19.41
C ALA A 570 7.19 -1.10 -18.62
N ASP A 571 7.02 -2.41 -18.81
CA ASP A 571 5.96 -3.21 -18.18
C ASP A 571 6.50 -4.12 -17.06
N GLN A 572 7.81 -4.11 -16.82
CA GLN A 572 8.44 -4.90 -15.75
C GLN A 572 8.14 -4.30 -14.39
N THR A 573 7.66 -5.15 -13.47
CA THR A 573 7.57 -4.75 -12.07
C THR A 573 8.96 -4.68 -11.44
N HIS A 574 9.03 -4.23 -10.19
CA HIS A 574 10.27 -4.28 -9.40
C HIS A 574 10.87 -5.69 -9.29
N LEU A 575 10.07 -6.73 -9.51
CA LEU A 575 10.49 -8.12 -9.46
C LEU A 575 11.30 -8.53 -10.68
N GLY A 576 10.79 -8.25 -11.88
CA GLY A 576 11.54 -8.48 -13.12
C GLY A 576 12.85 -7.70 -13.11
N ARG A 577 12.82 -6.44 -12.67
CA ARG A 577 14.02 -5.61 -12.51
C ARG A 577 15.01 -6.17 -11.48
N PHE A 578 14.54 -6.73 -10.37
CA PHE A 578 15.41 -7.39 -9.38
C PHE A 578 16.10 -8.63 -9.97
N VAL A 579 15.41 -9.41 -10.81
CA VAL A 579 16.03 -10.53 -11.53
C VAL A 579 17.15 -10.03 -12.46
N GLY A 580 16.92 -8.91 -13.16
CA GLY A 580 17.99 -8.21 -13.89
C GLY A 580 19.19 -7.86 -13.00
N GLN A 581 18.95 -7.25 -11.83
CA GLN A 581 20.00 -6.93 -10.85
C GLN A 581 20.75 -8.17 -10.33
N VAL A 582 20.09 -9.32 -10.25
CA VAL A 582 20.73 -10.59 -9.89
C VAL A 582 21.68 -11.04 -11.00
N PHE A 583 21.28 -10.93 -12.27
CA PHE A 583 22.15 -11.24 -13.41
C PHE A 583 23.33 -10.27 -13.53
N ASP A 584 23.10 -8.98 -13.25
CA ASP A 584 24.12 -7.94 -13.33
C ASP A 584 25.00 -7.84 -12.07
N GLY A 585 24.74 -8.66 -11.05
CA GLY A 585 25.51 -8.69 -9.80
C GLY A 585 25.28 -7.51 -8.83
N THR A 586 24.28 -6.66 -9.09
CA THR A 586 23.98 -5.43 -8.32
C THR A 586 22.91 -5.61 -7.23
N PHE A 587 22.50 -6.84 -6.94
CA PHE A 587 21.40 -7.15 -6.02
C PHE A 587 21.74 -7.04 -4.52
N LEU A 588 23.02 -7.17 -4.14
CA LEU A 588 23.45 -7.22 -2.73
C LEU A 588 23.01 -6.00 -1.88
N PRO A 589 23.12 -4.75 -2.36
CA PRO A 589 22.63 -3.57 -1.65
C PRO A 589 21.12 -3.60 -1.40
N VAL A 590 20.33 -4.19 -2.30
CA VAL A 590 18.87 -4.29 -2.16
C VAL A 590 18.52 -5.25 -1.03
N ILE A 591 19.17 -6.42 -0.96
CA ILE A 591 18.97 -7.40 0.11
C ILE A 591 19.42 -6.84 1.46
N SER A 592 20.62 -6.25 1.54
CA SER A 592 21.17 -5.73 2.80
C SER A 592 20.30 -4.62 3.38
N ARG A 593 19.76 -3.74 2.53
CA ARG A 593 18.81 -2.70 2.92
C ARG A 593 17.52 -3.30 3.50
N LYS A 594 16.92 -4.29 2.82
CA LYS A 594 15.69 -4.95 3.30
C LYS A 594 15.92 -5.69 4.62
N LEU A 595 17.02 -6.42 4.73
CA LEU A 595 17.40 -7.12 5.96
C LEU A 595 17.63 -6.13 7.12
N GLY A 596 18.29 -5.01 6.85
CA GLY A 596 18.50 -3.94 7.82
C GLY A 596 17.18 -3.35 8.35
N ALA A 597 16.20 -3.11 7.47
CA ALA A 597 14.88 -2.61 7.86
C ALA A 597 14.12 -3.60 8.75
N MET A 598 14.15 -4.90 8.41
CA MET A 598 13.55 -5.96 9.22
C MET A 598 14.22 -6.05 10.61
N LEU A 599 15.55 -6.06 10.66
CA LEU A 599 16.32 -6.13 11.91
C LEU A 599 16.09 -4.91 12.80
N HIS A 600 16.05 -3.70 12.23
CA HIS A 600 15.78 -2.47 12.96
C HIS A 600 14.41 -2.49 13.63
N THR A 601 13.40 -3.05 12.97
CA THR A 601 12.05 -3.20 13.53
C THR A 601 12.02 -4.20 14.69
N LEU A 602 12.75 -5.32 14.56
CA LEU A 602 12.81 -6.37 15.60
C LEU A 602 13.62 -5.96 16.84
N ILE A 603 14.72 -5.24 16.64
CA ILE A 603 15.70 -4.88 17.69
C ILE A 603 15.42 -3.49 18.27
N ASN A 604 14.35 -2.81 17.84
CA ASN A 604 13.97 -1.51 18.39
C ASN A 604 13.80 -1.62 19.92
N PRO A 605 14.55 -0.86 20.75
CA PRO A 605 14.54 -0.99 22.21
C PRO A 605 13.15 -0.85 22.84
N ASN A 606 12.25 -0.10 22.19
CA ASN A 606 10.88 0.12 22.66
C ASN A 606 9.95 -1.05 22.31
N LEU A 607 10.20 -1.76 21.21
CA LEU A 607 9.35 -2.86 20.72
C LEU A 607 9.91 -4.24 21.12
N MET A 608 11.22 -4.37 21.27
CA MET A 608 11.90 -5.64 21.51
C MET A 608 11.40 -6.36 22.77
N PRO A 609 11.21 -5.70 23.95
CA PRO A 609 10.63 -6.38 25.11
C PRO A 609 9.20 -6.88 24.87
N VAL A 610 8.39 -6.11 24.13
CA VAL A 610 7.01 -6.47 23.79
C VAL A 610 6.99 -7.66 22.82
N VAL A 611 7.85 -7.65 21.80
CA VAL A 611 7.99 -8.74 20.83
C VAL A 611 8.47 -10.01 21.51
N ILE A 612 9.48 -9.93 22.39
CA ILE A 612 9.97 -11.07 23.17
C ILE A 612 8.87 -11.63 24.09
N ALA A 613 8.16 -10.77 24.81
CA ALA A 613 7.08 -11.19 25.70
C ALA A 613 5.92 -11.84 24.92
N ALA A 614 5.52 -11.25 23.80
CA ALA A 614 4.48 -11.80 22.92
C ALA A 614 4.92 -13.14 22.30
N PHE A 615 6.17 -13.26 21.87
CA PHE A 615 6.73 -14.51 21.34
C PHE A 615 6.83 -15.59 22.42
N ALA A 616 7.33 -15.25 23.62
CA ALA A 616 7.39 -16.17 24.75
C ALA A 616 5.98 -16.63 25.17
N PHE A 617 5.00 -15.73 25.21
CA PHE A 617 3.60 -16.06 25.45
C PHE A 617 3.03 -16.95 24.33
N LEU A 618 3.34 -16.66 23.07
CA LEU A 618 2.92 -17.48 21.93
C LEU A 618 3.47 -18.91 22.04
N VAL A 619 4.77 -19.05 22.31
CA VAL A 619 5.43 -20.35 22.54
C VAL A 619 4.78 -21.06 23.73
N PHE A 620 4.52 -20.35 24.83
CA PHE A 620 3.82 -20.91 25.98
C PHE A 620 2.40 -21.38 25.63
N ALA A 621 1.62 -20.59 24.89
CA ALA A 621 0.27 -20.91 24.46
C ALA A 621 0.24 -22.12 23.51
N LEU A 622 1.24 -22.26 22.65
CA LEU A 622 1.40 -23.39 21.73
C LEU A 622 1.82 -24.68 22.43
N LEU A 623 2.76 -24.60 23.36
CA LEU A 623 3.27 -25.78 24.08
C LEU A 623 2.30 -26.24 25.18
N ARG A 624 1.50 -25.32 25.74
CA ARG A 624 0.57 -25.61 26.85
C ARG A 624 -0.82 -25.00 26.60
N PRO A 625 -1.52 -25.41 25.53
CA PRO A 625 -2.80 -24.80 25.15
C PRO A 625 -3.86 -24.91 26.24
N GLY A 626 -3.88 -26.01 27.01
CA GLY A 626 -4.80 -26.19 28.14
C GLY A 626 -4.56 -25.19 29.27
N LYS A 627 -3.30 -24.88 29.60
CA LYS A 627 -2.98 -23.90 30.66
C LYS A 627 -3.22 -22.47 30.20
N ALA A 628 -2.89 -22.15 28.95
CA ALA A 628 -3.06 -20.82 28.38
C ALA A 628 -4.52 -20.44 28.12
N SER A 629 -5.39 -21.41 27.84
CA SER A 629 -6.81 -21.17 27.55
C SER A 629 -7.77 -21.65 28.65
N ALA A 630 -7.26 -22.01 29.84
CA ALA A 630 -8.07 -22.62 30.90
C ALA A 630 -8.89 -23.85 30.44
N GLY A 631 -8.33 -24.65 29.54
CA GLY A 631 -8.94 -25.87 28.98
C GLY A 631 -9.90 -25.65 27.81
N VAL A 632 -10.12 -24.41 27.39
CA VAL A 632 -11.11 -24.04 26.37
C VAL A 632 -10.69 -24.46 24.94
N LEU A 633 -9.42 -24.26 24.59
CA LEU A 633 -8.90 -24.59 23.25
C LEU A 633 -8.78 -26.10 23.00
N PRO A 634 -8.27 -26.93 23.93
CA PRO A 634 -8.24 -28.39 23.74
C PRO A 634 -9.60 -28.97 23.37
N LEU A 635 -10.67 -28.54 24.05
CA LEU A 635 -12.03 -29.02 23.77
C LEU A 635 -12.51 -28.63 22.36
N ALA A 636 -12.20 -27.41 21.91
CA ALA A 636 -12.51 -27.02 20.54
C ALA A 636 -11.71 -27.80 19.50
N PHE A 637 -10.44 -28.12 19.77
CA PHE A 637 -9.63 -28.94 18.87
C PHE A 637 -10.07 -30.41 18.84
N GLU A 638 -10.60 -30.94 19.94
CA GLU A 638 -11.23 -32.25 19.96
C GLU A 638 -12.52 -32.26 19.13
N ARG A 639 -13.38 -31.25 19.31
CA ARG A 639 -14.65 -31.17 18.57
C ARG A 639 -14.49 -30.76 17.11
N ALA A 640 -13.43 -30.03 16.76
CA ALA A 640 -13.12 -29.59 15.39
C ALA A 640 -11.60 -29.63 15.13
N PRO A 641 -11.03 -30.82 14.81
CA PRO A 641 -9.59 -30.98 14.61
C PRO A 641 -9.02 -30.13 13.48
N THR A 642 -9.84 -29.79 12.48
CA THR A 642 -9.45 -28.94 11.35
C THR A 642 -9.18 -27.49 11.77
N LEU A 643 -9.80 -26.99 12.84
CA LEU A 643 -9.52 -25.64 13.39
C LEU A 643 -8.05 -25.51 13.82
N ARG A 644 -7.48 -26.57 14.39
CA ARG A 644 -6.06 -26.64 14.74
C ARG A 644 -5.18 -26.54 13.49
N ALA A 645 -5.59 -27.15 12.38
CA ALA A 645 -4.87 -27.06 11.12
C ALA A 645 -4.82 -25.62 10.59
N GLY A 646 -5.96 -24.92 10.62
CA GLY A 646 -6.05 -23.53 10.16
C GLY A 646 -5.21 -22.59 11.02
N LEU A 647 -5.30 -22.71 12.35
CA LEU A 647 -4.50 -21.92 13.29
C LEU A 647 -2.99 -22.15 13.10
N LEU A 648 -2.54 -23.41 13.01
CA LEU A 648 -1.12 -23.70 12.82
C LEU A 648 -0.62 -23.23 11.45
N GLY A 649 -1.42 -23.36 10.40
CA GLY A 649 -1.09 -22.79 9.09
C GLY A 649 -0.93 -21.27 9.15
N ALA A 650 -1.89 -20.57 9.77
CA ALA A 650 -1.84 -19.10 9.92
C ALA A 650 -0.64 -18.64 10.76
N LEU A 651 -0.29 -19.38 11.82
CA LEU A 651 0.88 -19.10 12.63
C LEU A 651 2.19 -19.33 11.86
N VAL A 652 2.27 -20.39 11.06
CA VAL A 652 3.44 -20.64 10.21
C VAL A 652 3.60 -19.51 9.19
N SER A 653 2.51 -19.08 8.55
CA SER A 653 2.56 -17.92 7.65
C SER A 653 2.91 -16.62 8.37
N GLY A 654 2.40 -16.39 9.58
CA GLY A 654 2.77 -15.23 10.38
C GLY A 654 4.25 -15.22 10.78
N VAL A 655 4.80 -16.37 11.20
CA VAL A 655 6.21 -16.50 11.63
C VAL A 655 7.15 -16.41 10.44
N VAL A 656 6.88 -17.12 9.33
CA VAL A 656 7.71 -17.01 8.13
C VAL A 656 7.61 -15.60 7.57
N GLY A 657 6.39 -15.02 7.53
CA GLY A 657 6.15 -13.65 7.11
C GLY A 657 6.90 -12.62 7.93
N MET A 658 7.00 -12.79 9.25
CA MET A 658 7.82 -11.95 10.12
C MET A 658 9.32 -11.99 9.77
N LEU A 659 9.81 -13.13 9.25
CA LEU A 659 11.23 -13.32 8.92
C LEU A 659 11.60 -12.87 7.50
N VAL A 660 10.61 -12.75 6.60
CA VAL A 660 10.88 -12.42 5.18
C VAL A 660 10.40 -11.02 4.79
N ASN A 661 9.46 -10.44 5.52
CA ASN A 661 8.92 -9.11 5.24
C ASN A 661 9.64 -8.01 6.03
N ASP A 662 9.72 -6.82 5.43
CA ASP A 662 10.28 -5.61 6.03
C ASP A 662 9.52 -5.11 7.27
N SER A 663 8.22 -5.41 7.38
CA SER A 663 7.42 -5.08 8.58
C SER A 663 7.70 -5.96 9.80
N GLY A 664 8.47 -7.05 9.66
CA GLY A 664 8.89 -7.91 10.77
C GLY A 664 7.73 -8.39 11.66
N ALA A 665 7.81 -8.11 12.96
CA ALA A 665 6.86 -8.58 13.97
C ALA A 665 5.40 -8.12 13.76
N ALA A 666 5.16 -7.07 12.96
CA ALA A 666 3.81 -6.60 12.67
C ALA A 666 2.97 -7.67 11.94
N VAL A 667 3.59 -8.45 11.03
CA VAL A 667 2.92 -9.52 10.26
C VAL A 667 2.36 -10.59 11.21
N LEU A 668 3.22 -11.12 12.08
CA LEU A 668 2.81 -12.11 13.08
C LEU A 668 1.76 -11.55 14.04
N SER A 669 1.92 -10.31 14.48
CA SER A 669 1.00 -9.65 15.41
C SER A 669 -0.41 -9.54 14.81
N MET A 670 -0.52 -9.21 13.52
CA MET A 670 -1.82 -9.09 12.84
C MET A 670 -2.47 -10.45 12.56
N ALA A 671 -1.67 -11.47 12.23
CA ALA A 671 -2.16 -12.84 12.14
C ALA A 671 -2.76 -13.32 13.48
N LEU A 672 -2.08 -13.04 14.60
CA LEU A 672 -2.57 -13.35 15.94
C LEU A 672 -3.80 -12.55 16.33
N ALA A 673 -3.81 -11.24 16.02
CA ALA A 673 -4.92 -10.34 16.30
C ALA A 673 -6.24 -10.82 15.71
N LEU A 674 -6.18 -11.47 14.53
CA LEU A 674 -7.34 -12.07 13.91
C LEU A 674 -7.57 -13.51 14.42
N ALA A 675 -6.55 -14.36 14.44
CA ALA A 675 -6.72 -15.79 14.72
C ALA A 675 -7.14 -16.07 16.17
N VAL A 676 -6.49 -15.44 17.15
CA VAL A 676 -6.67 -15.79 18.57
C VAL A 676 -8.09 -15.51 19.04
N PRO A 677 -8.70 -14.32 18.82
CA PRO A 677 -10.07 -14.08 19.26
C PRO A 677 -11.09 -14.99 18.56
N LEU A 678 -10.89 -15.30 17.27
CA LEU A 678 -11.77 -16.21 16.52
C LEU A 678 -11.76 -17.63 17.07
N VAL A 679 -10.56 -18.20 17.31
CA VAL A 679 -10.42 -19.54 17.89
C VAL A 679 -10.90 -19.56 19.34
N LEU A 680 -10.66 -18.49 20.11
CA LEU A 680 -11.18 -18.36 21.47
C LEU A 680 -12.71 -18.36 21.52
N SER A 681 -13.37 -17.66 20.60
CA SER A 681 -14.83 -17.69 20.47
C SER A 681 -15.35 -19.10 20.17
N ALA A 682 -14.70 -19.85 19.26
CA ALA A 682 -15.05 -21.25 19.00
C ALA A 682 -14.87 -22.11 20.25
N GLY A 683 -13.75 -21.92 20.95
CA GLY A 683 -13.46 -22.52 22.25
C GLY A 683 -14.57 -22.34 23.28
N ILE A 684 -15.00 -21.10 23.50
CA ILE A 684 -16.05 -20.80 24.48
C ILE A 684 -17.38 -21.46 24.09
N ARG A 685 -17.73 -21.46 22.80
CA ARG A 685 -18.93 -22.17 22.30
C ARG A 685 -18.82 -23.69 22.50
N ALA A 686 -17.62 -24.27 22.54
CA ALA A 686 -17.44 -25.68 22.87
C ALA A 686 -17.80 -26.00 24.35
N LEU A 687 -17.69 -25.02 25.25
CA LEU A 687 -18.06 -25.20 26.65
C LEU A 687 -19.57 -25.15 26.90
N GLU A 688 -20.32 -24.43 26.07
CA GLU A 688 -21.77 -24.34 26.20
C GLU A 688 -22.39 -25.72 25.94
N PRO A 689 -23.10 -26.32 26.92
CA PRO A 689 -23.82 -27.55 26.69
C PRO A 689 -25.09 -27.20 25.92
N ASP A 690 -25.25 -27.68 24.68
CA ASP A 690 -26.57 -27.75 24.02
C ASP A 690 -26.55 -28.69 22.79
N GLY A 691 -27.24 -29.83 22.91
CA GLY A 691 -28.17 -30.33 21.88
C GLY A 691 -27.66 -30.98 20.58
N GLU A 692 -26.39 -31.34 20.42
CA GLU A 692 -26.02 -32.35 19.40
C GLU A 692 -25.96 -33.74 20.07
N PRO A 693 -26.66 -34.77 19.54
CA PRO A 693 -26.52 -36.12 20.04
C PRO A 693 -25.07 -36.56 19.76
N GLY A 694 -24.26 -36.60 20.80
CA GLY A 694 -22.96 -37.24 20.75
C GLY A 694 -23.13 -38.72 20.41
N PRO A 695 -22.15 -39.38 19.78
CA PRO A 695 -22.17 -40.82 19.59
C PRO A 695 -22.35 -41.48 20.97
N VAL A 696 -23.32 -42.38 21.09
CA VAL A 696 -23.50 -43.22 22.27
C VAL A 696 -22.14 -43.84 22.61
N PRO A 697 -21.62 -43.67 23.84
CA PRO A 697 -20.41 -44.37 24.24
C PRO A 697 -20.67 -45.86 24.10
N ALA A 698 -19.81 -46.58 23.36
CA ALA A 698 -19.88 -48.03 23.31
C ALA A 698 -19.88 -48.57 24.76
N PRO A 699 -20.76 -49.54 25.10
CA PRO A 699 -20.81 -50.07 26.45
C PRO A 699 -19.43 -50.62 26.80
N ARG A 700 -18.91 -50.16 27.95
CA ARG A 700 -17.70 -50.74 28.54
C ARG A 700 -18.02 -52.21 28.78
N VAL A 701 -17.30 -53.08 28.08
CA VAL A 701 -17.24 -54.50 28.44
C VAL A 701 -16.50 -54.55 29.76
N GLU A 702 -17.26 -54.74 30.83
CA GLU A 702 -16.76 -55.01 32.16
C GLU A 702 -16.08 -56.38 32.12
N HIS A 703 -14.76 -56.40 32.30
CA HIS A 703 -14.00 -57.64 32.42
C HIS A 703 -14.21 -58.15 33.84
N ASP A 704 -15.06 -59.16 33.98
CA ASP A 704 -15.27 -59.93 35.21
C ASP A 704 -14.05 -60.85 35.45
N PRO A 705 -13.28 -60.69 36.54
CA PRO A 705 -12.17 -61.56 36.86
C PRO A 705 -12.63 -62.66 37.81
N ALA A 706 -13.31 -63.68 37.28
CA ALA A 706 -13.57 -64.92 38.01
C ALA A 706 -13.44 -66.12 37.08
N GLY A 707 -12.36 -66.89 37.22
CA GLY A 707 -12.18 -68.15 36.50
C GLY A 707 -10.75 -68.67 36.53
N GLN A 708 -10.30 -69.18 37.68
CA GLN A 708 -9.22 -70.17 37.73
C GLN A 708 -9.76 -71.52 37.26
N PRO A 709 -9.03 -72.28 36.42
CA PRO A 709 -9.17 -73.73 36.36
C PRO A 709 -8.00 -74.41 37.09
N ALA A 710 -8.33 -75.56 37.69
CA ALA A 710 -7.43 -76.54 38.25
C ALA A 710 -6.52 -77.19 37.20
#